data_AF-A0A6P4YCJ9-F1
#
_entry.id   AF-A0A6P4YCJ9-F1
#
_cell.length_a   1.000
_cell.length_b   1.000
_cell.length_c   1.000
_cell.angle_alpha   90.00
_cell.angle_beta   90.00
_cell.angle_gamma   90.00
#
_symmetry.space_group_name_H-M   'P 1'
#
loop_
_entity.id
_entity.type
_entity.pdbx_description
1 polymer ?
#
loop_
_entity_poly.entity_id
_entity_poly.type
_entity_poly.pdbx_seq_one_letter_code
_entity_poly.pdbx_strand_id
1 'polypeptide(L)'
;MGPLWRRVFLVSLLLLGLLSGGVSDDIGGSFVRNHTIILSGSPYNVTDEIIVGEEVTLTIEAGVRLLFPERVGMTVLGRLIAIGNSSDRIVFDRKRNPPDYQPNYATRDHDIRLLGPTVFEGRVQVKLNGTWGSLCLQHSWQQWRTSEATVVCQQLGFANGRVESRYRYGTGRMAVCNLECQGNEDNIFECRHDDLDQPPQCSLTCEPTPGWGGIRSYSSEPVNISNTNFQYVGQLHNEKASALSVQNDPYRMLFNEIHMTNFVDSQTGIELLPVEEVYIENVTIESCATEAGISVLDPQQSVIIRSSHLTNTGNRIGGGIGIKMLDTLSWSDLHEQAESGSSMFVSMCRDPPIINLRPGLRQWLVHGIVRGVTSSCLKNIQAPHGYRVQLNMKKSEFDYGASDNNLTVYDSSTMNDSCVLGTVDYYNSYPGVFTSSGSILTLQIKAKQGRRSLFLAEVRATPDAVHSTSSPNESTRKIFFQDSSVTNFDNGIQINIPKAYVHIERSTFRSCYRGTYVTNTAGNKTILGSTFGENTIGLQVSNTEGLIMLEATVFDDNNGYGSTISSSRGDIFVSDVLAKNNHNDGLYFDDIGGDVTLTNMSALDNNGYGIKISSSRGDMFVSDILTMSNTNGGLYLNDVSGDVTLTNVSSLDNRGDGIKLYTITCTVVAIETKLQSNSGQGITLMNVFGTSSISDVTVTGNSNGLYIYHDSQTRGSYNITDFMSDGNRGAGVLLQLSYRSHVYIFNSHINGNWQGGVSVDITGNSIDQYPQITMTNNTVANNKRFALHGKGELANFEISWNSINQNSCPYQPVVAFKGKPKCINFCFNNVSNNNAREIFSVLFEDQSRVVEKSRVLITDNIINENFYSPSETDGNFQYSPYPDPYSCTIEIGGYNENYTVTHNLIDNANMNHTLCSRVGTTFPDETINAKYNWWGTVDEKEIQNKVVDFDDWNDRALVDYFPYLTGPDVNSQPAEPSIQNITMTTDDIGGRLYGTLHLTESGSPYTIKKDLTILENASVTVEPGVQIRFHPCELRLNR
;
A
#
# COMPACT_ATOMS: atom_id res chain seq x y z
N MET A 1 -74.55 -26.79 64.18
CA MET A 1 -74.65 -25.85 63.04
C MET A 1 -73.32 -25.87 62.31
N GLY A 2 -73.30 -26.33 61.07
CA GLY A 2 -72.13 -26.16 60.19
C GLY A 2 -72.12 -24.77 59.53
N PRO A 3 -71.53 -24.60 58.33
CA PRO A 3 -70.35 -25.31 57.82
C PRO A 3 -69.47 -24.43 56.86
N LEU A 4 -68.39 -25.05 56.33
CA LEU A 4 -67.94 -24.99 54.92
C LEU A 4 -67.84 -23.60 54.26
N TRP A 5 -66.65 -23.00 54.13
CA TRP A 5 -66.25 -22.19 52.93
C TRP A 5 -64.76 -21.82 52.86
N ARG A 6 -63.93 -22.04 53.91
CA ARG A 6 -62.51 -21.64 53.90
C ARG A 6 -61.45 -22.74 53.76
N ARG A 7 -61.83 -23.99 53.47
CA ARG A 7 -60.87 -25.12 53.28
C ARG A 7 -60.94 -25.84 51.93
N VAL A 8 -61.71 -25.33 50.95
CA VAL A 8 -61.83 -25.96 49.61
C VAL A 8 -60.97 -25.26 48.53
N PHE A 9 -60.43 -24.06 48.76
CA PHE A 9 -59.63 -23.36 47.73
C PHE A 9 -58.11 -23.53 47.84
N LEU A 10 -57.61 -24.19 48.90
CA LEU A 10 -56.15 -24.39 49.11
C LEU A 10 -55.71 -25.86 49.06
N VAL A 11 -56.64 -26.80 48.90
CA VAL A 11 -56.33 -28.24 48.82
C VAL A 11 -56.49 -28.81 47.39
N SER A 12 -57.11 -28.06 46.46
CA SER A 12 -57.13 -28.39 45.02
C SER A 12 -55.87 -27.94 44.27
N LEU A 13 -55.03 -27.10 44.89
CA LEU A 13 -53.82 -26.54 44.28
C LEU A 13 -52.52 -27.21 44.77
N LEU A 14 -52.61 -28.16 45.71
CA LEU A 14 -51.47 -28.89 46.27
C LEU A 14 -51.49 -30.40 45.97
N LEU A 15 -52.45 -30.86 45.18
CA LEU A 15 -52.54 -32.25 44.69
C LEU A 15 -52.44 -32.38 43.15
N LEU A 16 -52.13 -31.29 42.45
CA LEU A 16 -51.74 -31.28 41.03
C LEU A 16 -50.28 -30.85 40.81
N GLY A 17 -49.52 -30.60 41.88
CA GLY A 17 -48.13 -30.13 41.83
C GLY A 17 -47.06 -31.20 42.08
N LEU A 18 -47.43 -32.48 42.09
CA LEU A 18 -46.51 -33.60 42.38
C LEU A 18 -46.73 -34.75 41.40
N LEU A 19 -46.70 -34.46 40.10
CA LEU A 19 -46.45 -35.41 39.00
C LEU A 19 -46.10 -34.60 37.74
N SER A 20 -44.95 -33.91 37.77
CA SER A 20 -44.25 -33.52 36.54
C SER A 20 -42.77 -33.29 36.89
N GLY A 21 -42.09 -34.37 37.26
CA GLY A 21 -40.74 -34.50 36.73
C GLY A 21 -40.94 -34.52 35.22
N GLY A 22 -40.67 -33.39 34.57
CA GLY A 22 -40.87 -33.23 33.12
C GLY A 22 -40.10 -34.35 32.44
N VAL A 23 -40.83 -35.34 31.95
CA VAL A 23 -40.30 -36.28 30.99
C VAL A 23 -39.98 -35.42 29.78
N SER A 24 -38.71 -35.34 29.37
CA SER A 24 -38.37 -34.69 28.11
C SER A 24 -39.18 -35.38 27.03
N ASP A 25 -39.99 -34.64 26.28
CA ASP A 25 -40.70 -35.23 25.16
C ASP A 25 -39.67 -35.61 24.08
N ASP A 26 -39.67 -36.88 23.69
CA ASP A 26 -38.86 -37.37 22.59
C ASP A 26 -39.48 -36.91 21.26
N ILE A 27 -38.64 -36.38 20.36
CA ILE A 27 -39.07 -35.86 19.05
C ILE A 27 -38.10 -36.30 17.95
N GLY A 28 -38.59 -36.60 16.75
CA GLY A 28 -37.73 -37.05 15.67
C GLY A 28 -38.51 -37.62 14.49
N GLY A 29 -37.82 -37.84 13.37
CA GLY A 29 -38.40 -38.43 12.17
C GLY A 29 -39.13 -37.42 11.27
N SER A 30 -39.96 -37.95 10.36
CA SER A 30 -40.60 -37.17 9.30
C SER A 30 -41.96 -36.61 9.71
N PHE A 31 -42.06 -35.28 9.73
CA PHE A 31 -43.30 -34.54 9.90
C PHE A 31 -44.03 -34.45 8.57
N VAL A 32 -45.19 -35.10 8.48
CA VAL A 32 -46.07 -35.13 7.29
C VAL A 32 -47.30 -34.23 7.41
N ARG A 33 -47.45 -33.53 8.54
CA ARG A 33 -48.52 -32.55 8.83
C ARG A 33 -47.97 -31.41 9.66
N ASN A 34 -48.61 -30.24 9.57
CA ASN A 34 -48.23 -29.06 10.35
C ASN A 34 -48.12 -29.40 11.84
N HIS A 35 -47.06 -28.91 12.47
CA HIS A 35 -46.75 -29.21 13.86
C HIS A 35 -46.15 -27.99 14.56
N THR A 36 -46.41 -27.88 15.87
CA THR A 36 -45.87 -26.83 16.72
C THR A 36 -45.17 -27.48 17.91
N ILE A 37 -43.87 -27.20 18.06
CA ILE A 37 -43.07 -27.57 19.23
C ILE A 37 -43.28 -26.48 20.27
N ILE A 38 -43.95 -26.82 21.36
CA ILE A 38 -44.43 -25.87 22.37
C ILE A 38 -43.47 -25.77 23.56
N LEU A 39 -43.41 -24.62 24.24
CA LEU A 39 -42.48 -24.39 25.36
C LEU A 39 -42.69 -25.38 26.52
N SER A 40 -43.93 -25.80 26.78
CA SER A 40 -44.25 -26.67 27.93
C SER A 40 -43.63 -28.07 27.87
N GLY A 41 -43.24 -28.55 26.68
CA GLY A 41 -42.54 -29.83 26.52
C GLY A 41 -41.00 -29.71 26.50
N SER A 42 -40.47 -28.51 26.67
CA SER A 42 -39.02 -28.27 26.65
C SER A 42 -38.35 -28.70 27.98
N PRO A 43 -37.13 -29.28 27.95
CA PRO A 43 -36.31 -29.60 26.78
C PRO A 43 -36.80 -30.86 26.03
N TYR A 44 -36.75 -30.79 24.69
CA TYR A 44 -37.06 -31.92 23.83
C TYR A 44 -35.79 -32.71 23.52
N ASN A 45 -35.85 -34.03 23.68
CA ASN A 45 -34.77 -34.93 23.28
C ASN A 45 -35.02 -35.38 21.84
N VAL A 46 -34.10 -35.04 20.94
CA VAL A 46 -34.21 -35.51 19.56
C VAL A 46 -33.76 -36.97 19.51
N THR A 47 -34.55 -37.87 18.91
CA THR A 47 -34.20 -39.30 18.80
C THR A 47 -33.55 -39.63 17.48
N ASP A 48 -34.04 -39.02 16.40
CA ASP A 48 -33.64 -39.24 15.01
C ASP A 48 -33.70 -37.90 14.24
N GLU A 49 -33.13 -37.86 13.03
CA GLU A 49 -33.16 -36.64 12.21
C GLU A 49 -34.58 -36.09 12.05
N ILE A 50 -34.75 -34.80 12.33
CA ILE A 50 -36.02 -34.11 12.13
C ILE A 50 -36.15 -33.77 10.64
N ILE A 51 -37.15 -34.35 9.98
CA ILE A 51 -37.43 -34.09 8.56
C ILE A 51 -38.76 -33.37 8.45
N VAL A 52 -38.75 -32.09 8.08
CA VAL A 52 -39.98 -31.34 7.76
C VAL A 52 -40.36 -31.65 6.32
N GLY A 53 -41.42 -32.43 6.12
CA GLY A 53 -41.88 -32.84 4.79
C GLY A 53 -42.30 -31.67 3.90
N GLU A 54 -42.42 -31.93 2.59
CA GLU A 54 -42.94 -30.95 1.63
C GLU A 54 -44.35 -30.49 2.05
N GLU A 55 -44.64 -29.19 1.86
CA GLU A 55 -45.91 -28.53 2.26
C GLU A 55 -46.24 -28.55 3.77
N VAL A 56 -45.33 -29.01 4.62
CA VAL A 56 -45.50 -29.04 6.07
C VAL A 56 -44.88 -27.80 6.71
N THR A 57 -45.60 -27.16 7.64
CA THR A 57 -45.06 -26.10 8.49
C THR A 57 -44.70 -26.64 9.87
N LEU A 58 -43.43 -26.53 10.26
CA LEU A 58 -42.97 -26.74 11.62
C LEU A 58 -42.75 -25.39 12.30
N THR A 59 -43.44 -25.16 13.43
CA THR A 59 -43.30 -23.96 14.25
C THR A 59 -42.63 -24.30 15.57
N ILE A 60 -41.65 -23.52 16.02
CA ILE A 60 -40.97 -23.68 17.30
C ILE A 60 -41.24 -22.44 18.15
N GLU A 61 -41.85 -22.63 19.33
CA GLU A 61 -42.15 -21.54 20.25
C GLU A 61 -40.89 -20.95 20.91
N ALA A 62 -40.97 -19.70 21.33
CA ALA A 62 -39.91 -19.03 22.07
C ALA A 62 -39.54 -19.78 23.36
N GLY A 63 -38.25 -19.79 23.70
CA GLY A 63 -37.69 -20.48 24.87
C GLY A 63 -37.49 -21.99 24.73
N VAL A 64 -37.94 -22.60 23.64
CA VAL A 64 -37.76 -24.03 23.41
C VAL A 64 -36.28 -24.40 23.26
N ARG A 65 -35.86 -25.43 23.98
CA ARG A 65 -34.58 -26.12 23.85
C ARG A 65 -34.74 -27.49 23.20
N LEU A 66 -33.97 -27.74 22.14
CA LEU A 66 -33.87 -29.01 21.41
C LEU A 66 -32.47 -29.61 21.61
N LEU A 67 -32.40 -30.86 22.06
CA LEU A 67 -31.17 -31.58 22.36
C LEU A 67 -30.92 -32.68 21.34
N PHE A 68 -29.99 -32.46 20.42
CA PHE A 68 -29.69 -33.37 19.31
C PHE A 68 -28.62 -34.41 19.68
N PRO A 69 -28.81 -35.71 19.36
CA PRO A 69 -27.73 -36.67 19.40
C PRO A 69 -26.56 -36.22 18.52
N GLU A 70 -25.37 -36.72 18.85
CA GLU A 70 -24.19 -36.56 18.01
C GLU A 70 -24.48 -36.95 16.57
N ARG A 71 -24.01 -36.15 15.60
CA ARG A 71 -24.13 -36.43 14.16
C ARG A 71 -25.55 -36.45 13.59
N VAL A 72 -26.56 -36.08 14.38
CA VAL A 72 -27.96 -35.97 13.95
C VAL A 72 -28.29 -34.50 13.70
N GLY A 73 -29.01 -34.22 12.60
CA GLY A 73 -29.37 -32.85 12.21
C GLY A 73 -30.86 -32.65 12.00
N MET A 74 -31.18 -31.62 11.23
CA MET A 74 -32.54 -31.29 10.81
C MET A 74 -32.56 -30.98 9.32
N THR A 75 -33.48 -31.60 8.58
CA THR A 75 -33.69 -31.39 7.15
C THR A 75 -35.07 -30.77 6.91
N VAL A 76 -35.13 -29.66 6.17
CA VAL A 76 -36.35 -28.89 5.91
C VAL A 76 -36.67 -28.90 4.42
N LEU A 77 -37.74 -29.59 4.04
CA LEU A 77 -38.30 -29.60 2.68
C LEU A 77 -39.56 -28.71 2.58
N GLY A 78 -40.28 -28.52 3.70
CA GLY A 78 -41.39 -27.58 3.84
C GLY A 78 -40.99 -26.26 4.51
N ARG A 79 -41.87 -25.68 5.33
CA ARG A 79 -41.66 -24.37 5.97
C ARG A 79 -41.20 -24.51 7.43
N LEU A 80 -40.20 -23.71 7.84
CA LEU A 80 -39.74 -23.62 9.23
C LEU A 80 -39.95 -22.22 9.80
N ILE A 81 -40.60 -22.14 10.96
CA ILE A 81 -40.78 -20.91 11.73
C ILE A 81 -40.18 -21.11 13.12
N ALA A 82 -38.97 -20.60 13.37
CA ALA A 82 -38.28 -20.64 14.66
C ALA A 82 -37.98 -19.21 15.13
N ILE A 83 -38.95 -18.61 15.82
CA ILE A 83 -38.91 -17.20 16.23
C ILE A 83 -38.97 -17.14 17.76
N GLY A 84 -37.81 -16.92 18.39
CA GLY A 84 -37.70 -16.67 19.83
C GLY A 84 -37.95 -15.21 20.21
N ASN A 85 -37.71 -14.88 21.48
CA ASN A 85 -37.66 -13.50 21.94
C ASN A 85 -36.36 -13.24 22.75
N SER A 86 -36.07 -11.99 23.11
CA SER A 86 -34.81 -11.61 23.76
C SER A 86 -34.61 -12.21 25.15
N SER A 87 -35.69 -12.58 25.85
CA SER A 87 -35.67 -13.24 27.16
C SER A 87 -35.70 -14.77 27.02
N ASP A 88 -36.43 -15.27 26.03
CA ASP A 88 -36.69 -16.69 25.77
C ASP A 88 -36.19 -17.06 24.36
N ARG A 89 -34.86 -17.16 24.23
CA ARG A 89 -34.24 -17.61 22.98
C ARG A 89 -34.47 -19.09 22.75
N ILE A 90 -34.66 -19.48 21.49
CA ILE A 90 -34.68 -20.91 21.12
C ILE A 90 -33.25 -21.44 21.15
N VAL A 91 -33.03 -22.61 21.75
CA VAL A 91 -31.69 -23.19 21.92
C VAL A 91 -31.59 -24.53 21.20
N PHE A 92 -30.74 -24.59 20.18
CA PHE A 92 -30.31 -25.82 19.53
C PHE A 92 -28.95 -26.23 20.10
N ASP A 93 -28.92 -27.35 20.82
CA ASP A 93 -27.73 -27.85 21.52
C ASP A 93 -27.59 -29.36 21.30
N ARG A 94 -26.40 -29.90 21.58
CA ARG A 94 -26.20 -31.33 21.61
C ARG A 94 -26.80 -31.95 22.87
N LYS A 95 -27.30 -33.17 22.74
CA LYS A 95 -27.59 -34.06 23.86
C LYS A 95 -26.26 -34.38 24.51
N ARG A 96 -26.02 -33.83 25.70
CA ARG A 96 -24.91 -34.26 26.54
C ARG A 96 -25.29 -35.63 27.07
N ASN A 97 -24.45 -36.65 26.88
CA ASN A 97 -24.57 -37.84 27.72
C ASN A 97 -24.46 -37.35 29.17
N PRO A 98 -25.47 -37.56 30.03
CA PRO A 98 -25.28 -37.29 31.43
C PRO A 98 -24.15 -38.22 31.93
N PRO A 99 -23.23 -37.76 32.78
CA PRO A 99 -22.58 -38.66 33.72
C PRO A 99 -23.68 -39.11 34.69
N ASP A 100 -24.48 -40.10 34.30
CA ASP A 100 -25.67 -40.51 35.04
C ASP A 100 -25.32 -41.57 36.10
N TYR A 101 -24.58 -41.12 37.11
CA TYR A 101 -24.72 -41.68 38.45
C TYR A 101 -24.42 -40.60 39.50
N GLN A 102 -25.47 -39.94 40.00
CA GLN A 102 -25.41 -39.33 41.33
C GLN A 102 -25.82 -40.39 42.37
N PRO A 103 -24.89 -40.94 43.18
CA PRO A 103 -25.21 -41.24 44.55
C PRO A 103 -24.90 -39.98 45.37
N ASN A 104 -25.92 -39.49 46.08
CA ASN A 104 -25.74 -38.52 47.16
C ASN A 104 -24.56 -38.94 48.07
N TYR A 105 -23.69 -37.99 48.42
CA TYR A 105 -23.32 -37.59 49.80
C TYR A 105 -21.98 -36.83 49.80
N ALA A 106 -22.01 -35.60 50.32
CA ALA A 106 -20.96 -34.87 51.04
C ALA A 106 -19.47 -34.88 50.54
N THR A 107 -18.93 -33.66 50.38
CA THR A 107 -17.48 -33.28 50.33
C THR A 107 -16.63 -33.88 49.20
N ARG A 108 -16.45 -33.14 48.09
CA ARG A 108 -15.58 -33.55 46.97
C ARG A 108 -14.09 -33.47 47.34
N ASP A 109 -13.59 -34.60 47.76
CA ASP A 109 -12.17 -34.96 47.80
C ASP A 109 -11.65 -35.55 46.49
N HIS A 110 -12.45 -35.66 45.43
CA HIS A 110 -12.10 -36.34 44.17
C HIS A 110 -12.56 -35.50 42.94
N ASP A 111 -11.62 -34.90 42.17
CA ASP A 111 -11.88 -34.04 40.99
C ASP A 111 -10.76 -34.21 39.92
N ILE A 112 -10.93 -33.79 38.65
CA ILE A 112 -9.94 -34.00 37.56
C ILE A 112 -9.81 -32.78 36.60
N ARG A 113 -8.62 -32.50 36.06
CA ARG A 113 -8.37 -31.42 35.06
C ARG A 113 -7.18 -31.69 34.13
N LEU A 114 -7.14 -31.00 32.98
CA LEU A 114 -5.98 -30.90 32.08
C LEU A 114 -5.28 -29.55 32.20
N LEU A 115 -3.94 -29.56 32.19
CA LEU A 115 -3.10 -28.37 32.12
C LEU A 115 -2.21 -28.42 30.87
N GLY A 116 -2.55 -27.64 29.84
CA GLY A 116 -1.83 -27.59 28.56
C GLY A 116 -2.26 -26.41 27.66
N PRO A 117 -1.80 -26.35 26.39
CA PRO A 117 -2.03 -25.22 25.48
C PRO A 117 -3.47 -25.06 25.00
N THR A 118 -4.25 -26.15 24.98
CA THR A 118 -5.66 -26.13 24.61
C THR A 118 -6.50 -26.80 25.69
N VAL A 119 -7.81 -26.63 25.66
CA VAL A 119 -8.74 -27.32 26.58
C VAL A 119 -8.79 -28.84 26.34
N PHE A 120 -8.30 -29.31 25.19
CA PHE A 120 -8.35 -30.70 24.77
C PHE A 120 -7.04 -31.45 25.04
N GLU A 121 -5.96 -30.77 25.42
CA GLU A 121 -4.67 -31.42 25.59
C GLU A 121 -3.92 -30.86 26.79
N GLY A 122 -3.25 -31.74 27.53
CA GLY A 122 -2.45 -31.31 28.67
C GLY A 122 -2.14 -32.42 29.66
N ARG A 123 -1.49 -32.03 30.75
CA ARG A 123 -1.18 -32.91 31.87
C ARG A 123 -2.43 -33.15 32.70
N VAL A 124 -2.68 -34.42 33.02
CA VAL A 124 -3.76 -34.81 33.94
C VAL A 124 -3.39 -34.48 35.38
N GLN A 125 -4.28 -33.78 36.08
CA GLN A 125 -4.25 -33.63 37.53
C GLN A 125 -5.55 -34.09 38.14
N VAL A 126 -5.47 -34.73 39.30
CA VAL A 126 -6.62 -35.12 40.10
C VAL A 126 -6.54 -34.47 41.47
N LYS A 127 -7.69 -34.12 42.03
CA LYS A 127 -7.82 -33.60 43.39
C LYS A 127 -8.08 -34.76 44.32
N LEU A 128 -7.28 -34.91 45.37
CA LEU A 128 -7.39 -35.91 46.43
C LEU A 128 -7.22 -35.20 47.77
N ASN A 129 -8.13 -35.41 48.73
CA ASN A 129 -8.02 -34.81 50.07
C ASN A 129 -7.82 -33.27 50.04
N GLY A 130 -8.64 -32.59 49.22
CA GLY A 130 -8.63 -31.14 49.02
C GLY A 130 -7.45 -30.61 48.21
N THR A 131 -6.49 -31.45 47.84
CA THR A 131 -5.20 -31.05 47.25
C THR A 131 -5.06 -31.57 45.83
N TRP A 132 -4.66 -30.72 44.88
CA TRP A 132 -4.38 -31.16 43.51
C TRP A 132 -3.05 -31.88 43.42
N GLY A 133 -3.04 -33.04 42.78
CA GLY A 133 -1.82 -33.78 42.47
C GLY A 133 -1.84 -34.44 41.09
N SER A 134 -0.67 -34.92 40.67
CA SER A 134 -0.51 -35.58 39.36
C SER A 134 -0.64 -37.10 39.48
N LEU A 135 -0.95 -37.76 38.37
CA LEU A 135 -1.13 -39.21 38.27
C LEU A 135 0.16 -39.90 37.76
N CYS A 136 0.53 -41.08 38.28
CA CYS A 136 1.80 -41.77 37.98
C CYS A 136 1.62 -43.31 37.84
N LEU A 137 2.37 -44.01 36.99
CA LEU A 137 2.40 -45.50 36.94
C LEU A 137 3.81 -46.06 36.79
N GLN A 138 4.27 -46.88 37.73
CA GLN A 138 5.50 -47.63 37.58
C GLN A 138 5.16 -49.08 37.24
N HIS A 139 5.36 -49.49 35.98
CA HIS A 139 5.97 -50.78 35.61
C HIS A 139 6.23 -50.76 34.08
N SER A 140 7.50 -50.55 33.73
CA SER A 140 8.13 -50.86 32.44
C SER A 140 7.37 -50.56 31.14
N TRP A 141 7.69 -49.42 30.51
CA TRP A 141 7.85 -49.23 29.06
C TRP A 141 6.74 -49.73 28.09
N GLN A 142 5.54 -50.02 28.55
CA GLN A 142 4.36 -50.12 27.71
C GLN A 142 3.54 -48.85 27.91
N GLN A 143 3.31 -48.17 26.80
CA GLN A 143 2.60 -46.91 26.65
C GLN A 143 1.25 -47.00 27.38
N TRP A 144 0.72 -45.88 27.88
CA TRP A 144 -0.69 -45.81 28.28
C TRP A 144 -1.55 -46.59 27.27
N ARG A 145 -2.56 -47.30 27.74
CA ARG A 145 -3.56 -47.84 26.82
C ARG A 145 -4.54 -46.72 26.51
N THR A 146 -5.17 -46.83 25.33
CA THR A 146 -6.22 -45.90 24.94
C THR A 146 -7.31 -45.85 26.01
N SER A 147 -7.59 -46.96 26.71
CA SER A 147 -8.60 -47.07 27.77
C SER A 147 -8.42 -46.08 28.93
N GLU A 148 -7.21 -45.86 29.46
CA GLU A 148 -7.03 -44.88 30.54
C GLU A 148 -7.25 -43.44 30.04
N ALA A 149 -6.82 -43.14 28.81
CA ALA A 149 -7.09 -41.84 28.18
C ALA A 149 -8.56 -41.65 27.84
N THR A 150 -9.25 -42.70 27.42
CA THR A 150 -10.69 -42.72 27.19
C THR A 150 -11.43 -42.35 28.48
N VAL A 151 -11.15 -43.01 29.61
CA VAL A 151 -11.81 -42.72 30.90
C VAL A 151 -11.53 -41.30 31.36
N VAL A 152 -10.27 -40.84 31.31
CA VAL A 152 -9.93 -39.45 31.68
C VAL A 152 -10.70 -38.46 30.81
N CYS A 153 -10.70 -38.66 29.49
CA CYS A 153 -11.33 -37.75 28.55
C CYS A 153 -12.86 -37.79 28.67
N GLN A 154 -13.46 -38.95 28.89
CA GLN A 154 -14.90 -39.11 29.13
C GLN A 154 -15.32 -38.46 30.45
N GLN A 155 -14.55 -38.64 31.52
CA GLN A 155 -14.78 -37.98 32.81
C GLN A 155 -14.68 -36.44 32.70
N LEU A 156 -13.87 -35.93 31.76
CA LEU A 156 -13.76 -34.52 31.41
C LEU A 156 -14.82 -34.04 30.40
N GLY A 157 -15.67 -34.94 29.87
CA GLY A 157 -16.75 -34.62 28.94
C GLY A 157 -16.36 -34.67 27.44
N PHE A 158 -15.26 -35.34 27.11
CA PHE A 158 -14.77 -35.58 25.74
C PHE A 158 -15.10 -37.00 25.25
N ALA A 159 -15.02 -37.25 23.93
CA ALA A 159 -15.46 -38.54 23.36
C ALA A 159 -14.45 -39.67 23.60
N ASN A 160 -13.17 -39.38 23.38
CA ASN A 160 -12.10 -40.34 23.53
C ASN A 160 -10.79 -39.63 23.89
N GLY A 161 -9.75 -40.39 24.24
CA GLY A 161 -8.43 -39.85 24.55
C GLY A 161 -7.33 -40.65 23.91
N ARG A 162 -6.27 -39.96 23.50
CA ARG A 162 -5.00 -40.55 23.11
C ARG A 162 -3.87 -39.93 23.91
N VAL A 163 -2.74 -40.62 23.94
CA VAL A 163 -1.67 -40.31 24.87
C VAL A 163 -0.54 -39.65 24.10
N GLU A 164 -0.10 -38.50 24.59
CA GLU A 164 0.90 -37.68 23.93
C GLU A 164 2.22 -37.75 24.70
N SER A 165 3.32 -37.97 23.97
CA SER A 165 4.65 -38.17 24.54
C SER A 165 5.45 -36.87 24.68
N ARG A 166 4.92 -35.75 24.18
CA ARG A 166 5.70 -34.51 23.95
C ARG A 166 5.94 -33.61 25.16
N TYR A 167 5.16 -33.70 26.24
CA TYR A 167 5.31 -32.78 27.38
C TYR A 167 6.06 -33.43 28.56
N ARG A 168 7.29 -32.94 28.81
CA ARG A 168 8.06 -33.14 30.05
C ARG A 168 8.15 -31.78 30.76
N TYR A 169 8.38 -31.76 32.07
CA TYR A 169 8.62 -30.58 32.95
C TYR A 169 7.44 -30.08 33.79
N GLY A 170 7.50 -30.36 35.10
CA GLY A 170 6.79 -29.64 36.17
C GLY A 170 6.71 -30.45 37.46
N THR A 171 7.16 -29.89 38.58
CA THR A 171 7.15 -30.50 39.92
C THR A 171 5.80 -30.26 40.61
N GLY A 172 5.10 -31.33 41.00
CA GLY A 172 3.84 -31.27 41.74
C GLY A 172 3.65 -32.51 42.61
N ARG A 173 2.90 -32.36 43.71
CA ARG A 173 2.57 -33.48 44.62
C ARG A 173 1.75 -34.53 43.85
N MET A 174 1.99 -35.82 44.07
CA MET A 174 1.29 -36.91 43.35
C MET A 174 0.08 -37.38 44.14
N ALA A 175 -0.96 -37.82 43.44
CA ALA A 175 -2.26 -38.14 44.01
C ALA A 175 -2.66 -39.62 43.82
N VAL A 176 -2.45 -40.24 42.66
CA VAL A 176 -2.86 -41.65 42.38
C VAL A 176 -1.79 -42.39 41.56
N CYS A 177 -1.56 -43.69 41.85
CA CYS A 177 -0.71 -44.57 41.04
C CYS A 177 -1.32 -45.94 40.69
N ASN A 178 -0.66 -46.73 39.83
CA ASN A 178 -1.08 -48.03 39.26
C ASN A 178 -2.51 -48.14 38.69
N LEU A 179 -3.03 -47.03 38.15
CA LEU A 179 -4.21 -46.92 37.31
C LEU A 179 -4.27 -47.91 36.14
N GLU A 180 -5.18 -48.87 36.22
CA GLU A 180 -5.57 -49.77 35.11
C GLU A 180 -7.07 -49.61 34.85
N CYS A 181 -7.42 -49.09 33.67
CA CYS A 181 -8.81 -48.91 33.25
C CYS A 181 -9.17 -49.88 32.11
N GLN A 182 -10.40 -50.36 32.11
CA GLN A 182 -11.03 -51.14 31.05
C GLN A 182 -11.51 -50.25 29.89
N GLY A 183 -11.68 -48.95 30.13
CA GLY A 183 -12.06 -47.95 29.12
C GLY A 183 -13.54 -47.59 29.12
N ASN A 184 -14.30 -48.10 30.09
CA ASN A 184 -15.74 -47.90 30.25
C ASN A 184 -16.13 -47.46 31.67
N GLU A 185 -15.15 -47.13 32.51
CA GLU A 185 -15.35 -46.54 33.82
C GLU A 185 -15.79 -45.08 33.72
N ASP A 186 -16.71 -44.64 34.58
CA ASP A 186 -17.21 -43.26 34.61
C ASP A 186 -16.25 -42.31 35.34
N ASN A 187 -15.38 -42.87 36.19
CA ASN A 187 -14.42 -42.12 36.97
C ASN A 187 -13.08 -42.85 37.07
N ILE A 188 -11.98 -42.12 36.89
CA ILE A 188 -10.61 -42.62 37.02
C ILE A 188 -10.31 -43.26 38.39
N PHE A 189 -11.00 -42.86 39.46
CA PHE A 189 -10.86 -43.46 40.79
C PHE A 189 -11.58 -44.82 40.93
N GLU A 190 -12.37 -45.23 39.95
CA GLU A 190 -12.99 -46.56 39.87
C GLU A 190 -12.09 -47.58 39.17
N CYS A 191 -11.12 -47.08 38.40
CA CYS A 191 -10.06 -47.91 37.87
C CYS A 191 -9.22 -48.48 39.02
N ARG A 192 -8.66 -49.68 38.83
CA ARG A 192 -7.77 -50.27 39.82
C ARG A 192 -6.55 -49.35 39.99
N HIS A 193 -6.21 -49.00 41.23
CA HIS A 193 -5.09 -48.10 41.54
C HIS A 193 -4.46 -48.43 42.91
N ASP A 194 -3.22 -48.02 43.13
CA ASP A 194 -2.47 -48.18 44.39
C ASP A 194 -2.09 -46.80 44.98
N ASP A 195 -2.02 -46.71 46.32
CA ASP A 195 -1.57 -45.51 47.03
C ASP A 195 -0.03 -45.55 47.30
N LEU A 196 0.69 -44.70 46.55
CA LEU A 196 2.08 -44.20 46.66
C LEU A 196 3.27 -45.18 46.91
N ASP A 197 4.13 -45.36 45.88
CA ASP A 197 5.54 -44.88 45.86
C ASP A 197 6.09 -44.70 44.39
N GLN A 198 7.14 -43.87 44.19
CA GLN A 198 7.60 -43.09 42.98
C GLN A 198 8.10 -43.85 41.69
N PRO A 199 8.46 -43.16 40.55
CA PRO A 199 7.75 -42.26 39.60
C PRO A 199 7.66 -42.83 38.14
N PRO A 200 6.66 -42.44 37.29
CA PRO A 200 6.78 -41.38 36.24
C PRO A 200 5.47 -40.57 35.95
N GLN A 201 5.55 -39.45 35.17
CA GLN A 201 4.46 -38.47 34.90
C GLN A 201 4.00 -38.46 33.41
N CYS A 202 2.72 -38.15 33.10
CA CYS A 202 2.17 -38.22 31.71
C CYS A 202 1.15 -37.11 31.31
N SER A 203 0.93 -36.92 30.00
CA SER A 203 0.00 -35.96 29.37
C SER A 203 -0.86 -36.64 28.28
N LEU A 204 -2.08 -36.14 28.01
CA LEU A 204 -3.00 -36.70 27.00
C LEU A 204 -3.63 -35.63 26.09
N THR A 205 -4.21 -36.07 24.98
CA THR A 205 -5.05 -35.30 24.06
C THR A 205 -6.41 -35.98 23.96
N CYS A 206 -7.48 -35.27 24.28
CA CYS A 206 -8.85 -35.71 24.10
C CYS A 206 -9.36 -35.39 22.70
N GLU A 207 -10.10 -36.32 22.11
CA GLU A 207 -10.84 -36.10 20.87
C GLU A 207 -12.12 -35.32 21.19
N PRO A 208 -12.40 -34.22 20.46
CA PRO A 208 -13.61 -33.44 20.68
C PRO A 208 -14.85 -34.32 20.47
N THR A 209 -15.85 -34.16 21.34
CA THR A 209 -17.14 -34.80 21.15
C THR A 209 -17.80 -34.30 19.86
N PRO A 210 -18.28 -35.20 18.98
CA PRO A 210 -19.02 -34.83 17.80
C PRO A 210 -20.12 -33.82 18.07
N GLY A 211 -20.23 -32.82 17.18
CA GLY A 211 -21.34 -31.89 17.21
C GLY A 211 -22.62 -32.52 16.67
N TRP A 212 -23.73 -31.79 16.75
CA TRP A 212 -24.93 -32.10 15.98
C TRP A 212 -24.85 -31.49 14.57
N GLY A 213 -25.72 -31.97 13.69
CA GLY A 213 -25.59 -31.80 12.23
C GLY A 213 -26.04 -30.46 11.66
N GLY A 214 -26.54 -29.54 12.47
CA GLY A 214 -27.09 -28.26 11.99
C GLY A 214 -28.46 -28.40 11.30
N ILE A 215 -28.92 -27.30 10.73
CA ILE A 215 -30.18 -27.20 9.97
C ILE A 215 -29.85 -27.07 8.48
N ARG A 216 -30.46 -27.93 7.65
CA ARG A 216 -30.37 -27.93 6.19
C ARG A 216 -31.73 -27.72 5.57
N SER A 217 -31.92 -26.65 4.82
CA SER A 217 -33.13 -26.41 4.05
C SER A 217 -32.88 -26.60 2.57
N TYR A 218 -33.75 -27.39 1.94
CA TYR A 218 -33.88 -27.52 0.49
C TYR A 218 -35.28 -27.10 0.04
N SER A 219 -35.98 -26.34 0.88
CA SER A 219 -37.35 -25.95 0.61
C SER A 219 -37.43 -24.79 -0.39
N SER A 220 -38.50 -24.79 -1.17
CA SER A 220 -38.94 -23.60 -1.90
C SER A 220 -39.77 -22.64 -1.03
N GLU A 221 -39.95 -22.93 0.26
CA GLU A 221 -40.68 -22.11 1.25
C GLU A 221 -39.72 -21.43 2.23
N PRO A 222 -40.12 -20.28 2.83
CA PRO A 222 -39.22 -19.48 3.67
C PRO A 222 -38.78 -20.19 4.94
N VAL A 223 -37.49 -20.05 5.28
CA VAL A 223 -36.92 -20.46 6.57
C VAL A 223 -36.66 -19.23 7.44
N ASN A 224 -37.53 -19.03 8.44
CA ASN A 224 -37.42 -17.88 9.35
C ASN A 224 -36.82 -18.31 10.69
N ILE A 225 -35.62 -17.81 10.98
CA ILE A 225 -34.91 -18.08 12.23
C ILE A 225 -34.54 -16.75 12.89
N SER A 226 -34.99 -16.53 14.12
CA SER A 226 -34.59 -15.36 14.90
C SER A 226 -34.60 -15.58 16.41
N ASN A 227 -33.76 -14.83 17.14
CA ASN A 227 -33.57 -14.97 18.58
C ASN A 227 -33.22 -16.41 18.98
N THR A 228 -32.16 -16.94 18.37
CA THR A 228 -31.78 -18.35 18.51
C THR A 228 -30.31 -18.53 18.86
N ASN A 229 -30.02 -19.60 19.60
CA ASN A 229 -28.66 -20.00 19.97
C ASN A 229 -28.34 -21.38 19.38
N PHE A 230 -27.23 -21.49 18.68
CA PHE A 230 -26.65 -22.73 18.19
C PHE A 230 -25.40 -23.05 19.00
N GLN A 231 -25.33 -24.25 19.57
CA GLN A 231 -24.18 -24.72 20.35
C GLN A 231 -23.76 -26.12 19.90
N TYR A 232 -22.45 -26.39 19.90
CA TYR A 232 -21.88 -27.72 19.59
C TYR A 232 -22.35 -28.27 18.24
N VAL A 233 -22.30 -27.43 17.21
CA VAL A 233 -22.78 -27.73 15.86
C VAL A 233 -21.60 -27.91 14.90
N GLY A 234 -21.76 -28.74 13.88
CA GLY A 234 -20.79 -28.81 12.79
C GLY A 234 -20.54 -30.17 12.19
N GLN A 235 -21.14 -31.25 12.70
CA GLN A 235 -20.87 -32.59 12.22
C GLN A 235 -22.18 -33.32 11.94
N LEU A 236 -22.40 -33.71 10.69
CA LEU A 236 -23.52 -34.56 10.27
C LEU A 236 -22.96 -35.89 9.82
N HIS A 237 -23.46 -36.98 10.37
CA HIS A 237 -22.91 -38.31 10.11
C HIS A 237 -21.37 -38.30 10.31
N ASN A 238 -20.60 -38.75 9.33
CA ASN A 238 -19.13 -38.75 9.41
C ASN A 238 -18.49 -37.59 8.63
N GLU A 239 -19.27 -36.57 8.28
CA GLU A 239 -18.83 -35.44 7.45
C GLU A 239 -18.98 -34.11 8.19
N LYS A 240 -18.19 -33.12 7.78
CA LYS A 240 -18.35 -31.75 8.24
C LYS A 240 -19.68 -31.21 7.71
N ALA A 241 -20.36 -30.41 8.51
CA ALA A 241 -21.62 -29.78 8.14
C ALA A 241 -21.63 -28.31 8.53
N SER A 242 -22.36 -27.52 7.74
CA SER A 242 -22.68 -26.14 8.08
C SER A 242 -23.70 -26.08 9.20
N ALA A 243 -23.60 -25.10 10.11
CA ALA A 243 -24.57 -24.98 11.21
C ALA A 243 -25.96 -24.61 10.72
N LEU A 244 -26.01 -23.74 9.72
CA LEU A 244 -27.22 -23.41 8.98
C LEU A 244 -26.88 -23.37 7.49
N SER A 245 -27.48 -24.26 6.71
CA SER A 245 -27.40 -24.27 5.25
C SER A 245 -28.79 -24.07 4.67
N VAL A 246 -29.00 -23.00 3.91
CA VAL A 246 -30.25 -22.75 3.17
C VAL A 246 -29.96 -22.76 1.67
N GLN A 247 -30.66 -23.64 0.97
CA GLN A 247 -30.45 -23.90 -0.45
C GLN A 247 -31.74 -23.65 -1.23
N ASN A 248 -31.62 -22.94 -2.37
CA ASN A 248 -32.70 -22.79 -3.37
C ASN A 248 -33.96 -22.04 -2.87
N ASP A 249 -33.84 -21.19 -1.85
CA ASP A 249 -34.97 -20.38 -1.34
C ASP A 249 -35.23 -19.18 -2.29
N PRO A 250 -36.40 -19.12 -2.96
CA PRO A 250 -36.76 -18.02 -3.85
C PRO A 250 -37.19 -16.76 -3.09
N TYR A 251 -37.30 -16.80 -1.76
CA TYR A 251 -37.77 -15.69 -0.94
C TYR A 251 -36.62 -14.91 -0.30
N ARG A 252 -36.97 -13.73 0.21
CA ARG A 252 -36.11 -12.91 1.05
C ARG A 252 -35.82 -13.65 2.36
N MET A 253 -34.55 -13.93 2.62
CA MET A 253 -34.12 -14.56 3.86
C MET A 253 -33.80 -13.51 4.92
N LEU A 254 -34.31 -13.73 6.13
CA LEU A 254 -34.13 -12.85 7.28
C LEU A 254 -33.54 -13.66 8.43
N PHE A 255 -32.29 -13.38 8.77
CA PHE A 255 -31.60 -13.94 9.94
C PHE A 255 -31.34 -12.79 10.93
N ASN A 256 -31.92 -12.90 12.12
CA ASN A 256 -31.83 -11.83 13.12
C ASN A 256 -31.60 -12.37 14.53
N GLU A 257 -30.71 -11.77 15.31
CA GLU A 257 -30.44 -12.16 16.71
C GLU A 257 -30.04 -13.64 16.84
N ILE A 258 -29.04 -14.08 16.07
CA ILE A 258 -28.56 -15.47 16.07
C ILE A 258 -27.16 -15.56 16.66
N HIS A 259 -26.97 -16.40 17.67
CA HIS A 259 -25.66 -16.63 18.30
C HIS A 259 -25.21 -18.07 18.04
N MET A 260 -24.05 -18.24 17.43
CA MET A 260 -23.46 -19.54 17.13
C MET A 260 -22.11 -19.68 17.82
N THR A 261 -21.96 -20.69 18.66
CA THR A 261 -20.76 -20.90 19.49
C THR A 261 -20.40 -22.39 19.56
N ASN A 262 -19.15 -22.68 19.95
CA ASN A 262 -18.66 -24.05 20.15
C ASN A 262 -18.78 -24.93 18.89
N PHE A 263 -18.33 -24.44 17.73
CA PHE A 263 -18.32 -25.25 16.50
C PHE A 263 -17.43 -26.49 16.65
N VAL A 264 -17.88 -27.63 16.10
CA VAL A 264 -17.13 -28.91 16.10
C VAL A 264 -16.88 -29.36 14.67
N ASP A 265 -15.65 -29.17 14.17
CA ASP A 265 -15.19 -29.57 12.82
C ASP A 265 -16.21 -29.23 11.71
N SER A 266 -16.60 -27.96 11.63
CA SER A 266 -17.70 -27.49 10.80
C SER A 266 -17.21 -26.98 9.44
N GLN A 267 -18.09 -27.03 8.43
CA GLN A 267 -17.81 -26.44 7.12
C GLN A 267 -18.00 -24.92 7.16
N THR A 268 -19.24 -24.44 7.34
CA THR A 268 -19.55 -23.01 7.44
C THR A 268 -20.50 -22.70 8.60
N GLY A 269 -20.41 -21.52 9.20
CA GLY A 269 -21.43 -21.04 10.14
C GLY A 269 -22.81 -20.93 9.47
N ILE A 270 -22.94 -19.95 8.58
CA ILE A 270 -24.14 -19.76 7.75
C ILE A 270 -23.76 -19.90 6.27
N GLU A 271 -24.36 -20.86 5.60
CA GLU A 271 -24.15 -21.13 4.18
C GLU A 271 -25.45 -20.92 3.40
N LEU A 272 -25.40 -20.01 2.42
CA LEU A 272 -26.53 -19.60 1.61
C LEU A 272 -26.19 -19.85 0.14
N LEU A 273 -26.96 -20.75 -0.49
CA LEU A 273 -26.64 -21.31 -1.80
C LEU A 273 -27.85 -21.22 -2.73
N PRO A 274 -27.61 -20.74 -3.96
CA PRO A 274 -28.19 -19.52 -4.54
C PRO A 274 -29.47 -19.04 -3.89
N VAL A 275 -29.48 -17.73 -3.61
CA VAL A 275 -30.53 -17.09 -2.84
C VAL A 275 -30.92 -15.77 -3.48
N GLU A 276 -32.18 -15.36 -3.32
CA GLU A 276 -32.66 -14.10 -3.90
C GLU A 276 -32.09 -12.88 -3.18
N GLU A 277 -32.56 -12.61 -1.96
CA GLU A 277 -32.18 -11.43 -1.17
C GLU A 277 -31.87 -11.83 0.27
N VAL A 278 -30.78 -11.31 0.84
CA VAL A 278 -30.22 -11.76 2.12
C VAL A 278 -30.14 -10.60 3.11
N TYR A 279 -30.72 -10.78 4.30
CA TYR A 279 -30.53 -9.88 5.44
C TYR A 279 -30.03 -10.67 6.65
N ILE A 280 -28.87 -10.29 7.15
CA ILE A 280 -28.24 -10.84 8.36
C ILE A 280 -28.02 -9.68 9.32
N GLU A 281 -28.75 -9.65 10.43
CA GLU A 281 -28.66 -8.58 11.42
C GLU A 281 -28.42 -9.18 12.81
N ASN A 282 -27.57 -8.55 13.61
CA ASN A 282 -27.28 -8.98 14.99
C ASN A 282 -26.85 -10.46 15.09
N VAL A 283 -25.95 -10.91 14.21
CA VAL A 283 -25.44 -12.29 14.22
C VAL A 283 -24.05 -12.35 14.85
N THR A 284 -23.87 -13.24 15.83
CA THR A 284 -22.58 -13.50 16.46
C THR A 284 -22.13 -14.92 16.14
N ILE A 285 -20.93 -15.06 15.58
CA ILE A 285 -20.29 -16.35 15.28
C ILE A 285 -18.92 -16.38 15.97
N GLU A 286 -18.79 -17.25 16.96
CA GLU A 286 -17.51 -17.54 17.64
C GLU A 286 -17.07 -18.94 17.23
N SER A 287 -16.24 -19.02 16.19
CA SER A 287 -15.81 -20.28 15.58
C SER A 287 -14.39 -20.63 15.95
N CYS A 288 -14.10 -21.90 16.21
CA CYS A 288 -12.73 -22.41 16.39
C CYS A 288 -12.28 -23.35 15.26
N ALA A 289 -13.19 -23.72 14.34
CA ALA A 289 -12.98 -24.86 13.43
C ALA A 289 -13.82 -24.82 12.13
N THR A 290 -14.24 -23.64 11.65
CA THR A 290 -14.99 -23.51 10.39
C THR A 290 -14.09 -23.14 9.21
N GLU A 291 -14.42 -23.64 8.01
CA GLU A 291 -13.82 -23.21 6.75
C GLU A 291 -14.35 -21.82 6.30
N ALA A 292 -15.55 -21.44 6.73
CA ALA A 292 -16.03 -20.06 6.63
C ALA A 292 -17.00 -19.65 7.76
N GLY A 293 -17.05 -18.36 8.09
CA GLY A 293 -18.06 -17.82 9.00
C GLY A 293 -19.44 -17.73 8.32
N ILE A 294 -19.53 -16.88 7.29
CA ILE A 294 -20.72 -16.71 6.45
C ILE A 294 -20.30 -16.87 4.98
N SER A 295 -21.01 -17.72 4.24
CA SER A 295 -20.83 -17.91 2.80
C SER A 295 -22.14 -17.62 2.08
N VAL A 296 -22.12 -16.65 1.17
CA VAL A 296 -23.24 -16.31 0.28
C VAL A 296 -22.80 -16.54 -1.16
N LEU A 297 -23.38 -17.54 -1.79
CA LEU A 297 -23.03 -17.98 -3.13
C LEU A 297 -24.17 -17.69 -4.11
N ASP A 298 -23.83 -17.07 -5.23
CA ASP A 298 -24.74 -16.65 -6.31
C ASP A 298 -25.98 -15.85 -5.86
N PRO A 299 -25.80 -14.74 -5.11
CA PRO A 299 -26.92 -13.88 -4.73
C PRO A 299 -27.56 -13.23 -5.98
N GLN A 300 -28.88 -13.25 -6.07
CA GLN A 300 -29.59 -12.66 -7.22
C GLN A 300 -29.89 -11.17 -7.01
N GLN A 301 -30.08 -10.75 -5.77
CA GLN A 301 -30.34 -9.37 -5.36
C GLN A 301 -29.30 -8.88 -4.32
N SER A 302 -29.73 -8.03 -3.38
CA SER A 302 -28.86 -7.40 -2.39
C SER A 302 -28.51 -8.34 -1.23
N VAL A 303 -27.29 -8.17 -0.71
CA VAL A 303 -26.81 -8.84 0.51
C VAL A 303 -26.54 -7.76 1.54
N ILE A 304 -27.28 -7.78 2.66
CA ILE A 304 -27.19 -6.79 3.71
C ILE A 304 -26.81 -7.49 5.01
N ILE A 305 -25.68 -7.07 5.58
CA ILE A 305 -25.17 -7.58 6.85
C ILE A 305 -24.94 -6.40 7.79
N ARG A 306 -25.57 -6.42 8.96
CA ARG A 306 -25.45 -5.35 9.97
C ARG A 306 -25.18 -5.90 11.35
N SER A 307 -24.46 -5.12 12.14
CA SER A 307 -24.31 -5.34 13.59
C SER A 307 -23.90 -6.78 13.93
N SER A 308 -23.06 -7.37 13.09
CA SER A 308 -22.68 -8.78 13.13
C SER A 308 -21.21 -8.94 13.48
N HIS A 309 -20.91 -9.92 14.32
CA HIS A 309 -19.60 -10.11 14.92
C HIS A 309 -19.10 -11.53 14.70
N LEU A 310 -18.03 -11.66 13.92
CA LEU A 310 -17.41 -12.93 13.58
C LEU A 310 -15.99 -12.99 14.16
N THR A 311 -15.72 -13.98 15.01
CA THR A 311 -14.39 -14.19 15.60
C THR A 311 -13.96 -15.63 15.37
N ASN A 312 -12.77 -15.82 14.79
CA ASN A 312 -12.12 -17.12 14.77
C ASN A 312 -11.17 -17.24 15.98
N THR A 313 -11.33 -18.29 16.78
CA THR A 313 -10.55 -18.57 18.00
C THR A 313 -9.46 -19.62 17.77
N GLY A 314 -9.41 -20.23 16.58
CA GLY A 314 -8.39 -21.19 16.19
C GLY A 314 -7.23 -20.57 15.38
N ASN A 315 -6.51 -21.43 14.65
CA ASN A 315 -5.56 -20.96 13.63
C ASN A 315 -6.32 -20.19 12.55
N ARG A 316 -5.70 -19.15 11.99
CA ARG A 316 -6.21 -18.32 10.89
C ARG A 316 -6.44 -19.16 9.62
N ILE A 317 -7.56 -19.88 9.59
CA ILE A 317 -7.99 -20.78 8.52
C ILE A 317 -9.42 -20.37 8.16
N GLY A 318 -9.72 -20.35 6.86
CA GLY A 318 -11.07 -20.07 6.37
C GLY A 318 -11.41 -18.58 6.18
N GLY A 319 -12.47 -18.32 5.42
CA GLY A 319 -12.95 -16.96 5.14
C GLY A 319 -13.97 -16.47 6.17
N GLY A 320 -13.87 -15.23 6.63
CA GLY A 320 -14.87 -14.65 7.54
C GLY A 320 -16.23 -14.56 6.87
N ILE A 321 -16.33 -13.70 5.85
CA ILE A 321 -17.53 -13.55 5.02
C ILE A 321 -17.14 -13.64 3.54
N GLY A 322 -17.66 -14.64 2.83
CA GLY A 322 -17.48 -14.80 1.40
C GLY A 322 -18.77 -14.49 0.62
N ILE A 323 -18.72 -13.55 -0.33
CA ILE A 323 -19.83 -13.24 -1.23
C ILE A 323 -19.33 -13.37 -2.67
N LYS A 324 -19.73 -14.45 -3.35
CA LYS A 324 -19.16 -14.84 -4.65
C LYS A 324 -20.24 -15.30 -5.62
N MET A 325 -20.04 -15.06 -6.91
CA MET A 325 -20.86 -15.70 -7.95
C MET A 325 -20.32 -17.12 -8.20
N LEU A 326 -21.20 -18.08 -8.52
CA LEU A 326 -20.77 -19.46 -8.77
C LEU A 326 -19.77 -19.59 -9.93
N ASP A 327 -19.92 -18.80 -10.98
CA ASP A 327 -19.01 -18.77 -12.12
C ASP A 327 -17.61 -18.19 -11.79
N THR A 328 -17.47 -17.51 -10.65
CA THR A 328 -16.17 -17.00 -10.16
C THR A 328 -15.37 -18.02 -9.35
N LEU A 329 -15.99 -19.12 -8.93
CA LEU A 329 -15.32 -20.19 -8.17
C LEU A 329 -14.28 -20.93 -9.02
N SER A 330 -13.28 -21.51 -8.36
CA SER A 330 -12.31 -22.36 -9.04
C SER A 330 -12.98 -23.66 -9.51
N TRP A 331 -12.43 -24.29 -10.55
CA TRP A 331 -12.98 -25.56 -11.03
C TRP A 331 -12.89 -26.70 -9.99
N SER A 332 -11.90 -26.66 -9.10
CA SER A 332 -11.81 -27.60 -7.97
C SER A 332 -12.96 -27.39 -6.99
N ASP A 333 -13.26 -26.15 -6.61
CA ASP A 333 -14.35 -25.86 -5.67
C ASP A 333 -15.70 -26.25 -6.29
N LEU A 334 -15.92 -25.94 -7.58
CA LEU A 334 -17.13 -26.36 -8.31
C LEU A 334 -17.27 -27.88 -8.39
N HIS A 335 -16.17 -28.60 -8.58
CA HIS A 335 -16.17 -30.06 -8.63
C HIS A 335 -16.48 -30.65 -7.25
N GLU A 336 -15.88 -30.13 -6.19
CA GLU A 336 -16.15 -30.53 -4.80
C GLU A 336 -17.62 -30.30 -4.43
N GLN A 337 -18.18 -29.15 -4.78
CA GLN A 337 -19.61 -28.84 -4.60
C GLN A 337 -20.51 -29.86 -5.33
N ALA A 338 -20.15 -30.26 -6.55
CA ALA A 338 -20.89 -31.28 -7.31
C ALA A 338 -20.72 -32.72 -6.78
N GLU A 339 -19.59 -33.04 -6.17
CA GLU A 339 -19.34 -34.38 -5.60
C GLU A 339 -19.94 -34.57 -4.21
N SER A 340 -20.16 -33.48 -3.46
CA SER A 340 -20.77 -33.46 -2.12
C SER A 340 -22.21 -34.02 -2.06
N GLY A 341 -22.83 -34.31 -3.20
CA GLY A 341 -24.19 -34.85 -3.25
C GLY A 341 -25.30 -33.84 -2.94
N SER A 342 -25.00 -32.53 -3.01
CA SER A 342 -26.01 -31.48 -2.98
C SER A 342 -27.09 -31.76 -4.03
N SER A 343 -28.37 -31.68 -3.65
CA SER A 343 -29.50 -31.83 -4.58
C SER A 343 -29.50 -30.79 -5.71
N MET A 344 -28.74 -29.70 -5.53
CA MET A 344 -28.64 -28.56 -6.43
C MET A 344 -27.53 -28.69 -7.46
N PHE A 345 -26.37 -29.25 -7.08
CA PHE A 345 -25.26 -29.47 -8.00
C PHE A 345 -25.29 -30.90 -8.53
N VAL A 346 -25.57 -31.05 -9.81
CA VAL A 346 -25.58 -32.35 -10.46
C VAL A 346 -24.31 -32.50 -11.28
N SER A 347 -23.55 -33.55 -10.98
CA SER A 347 -22.45 -33.97 -11.85
C SER A 347 -23.01 -34.51 -13.17
N MET A 348 -22.50 -33.99 -14.28
CA MET A 348 -22.91 -34.37 -15.64
C MET A 348 -22.86 -35.88 -15.88
N CYS A 349 -21.88 -36.59 -15.29
CA CYS A 349 -21.66 -38.02 -15.56
C CYS A 349 -22.04 -38.97 -14.42
N ARG A 350 -22.60 -38.47 -13.32
CA ARG A 350 -23.01 -39.30 -12.17
C ARG A 350 -24.47 -39.74 -12.29
N ASP A 351 -24.84 -40.90 -11.77
CA ASP A 351 -26.26 -41.32 -11.73
C ASP A 351 -27.10 -40.44 -10.78
N PRO A 352 -28.42 -40.24 -11.04
CA PRO A 352 -29.20 -40.82 -12.13
C PRO A 352 -28.99 -40.13 -13.50
N PRO A 353 -29.30 -40.82 -14.62
CA PRO A 353 -29.13 -40.28 -15.97
C PRO A 353 -30.20 -39.24 -16.36
N ILE A 354 -31.27 -39.12 -15.57
CA ILE A 354 -32.37 -38.17 -15.79
C ILE A 354 -32.43 -37.17 -14.63
N ILE A 355 -32.48 -35.89 -14.97
CA ILE A 355 -32.74 -34.77 -14.06
C ILE A 355 -34.19 -34.33 -14.25
N ASN A 356 -35.01 -34.46 -13.22
CA ASN A 356 -36.38 -33.96 -13.23
C ASN A 356 -36.41 -32.55 -12.60
N LEU A 357 -36.66 -31.54 -13.41
CA LEU A 357 -36.77 -30.16 -12.96
C LEU A 357 -38.10 -29.92 -12.26
N ARG A 358 -38.09 -28.98 -11.32
CA ARG A 358 -39.28 -28.46 -10.63
C ARG A 358 -39.49 -26.99 -11.04
N PRO A 359 -40.73 -26.52 -11.21
CA PRO A 359 -40.98 -25.11 -11.51
C PRO A 359 -40.46 -24.22 -10.38
N GLY A 360 -39.82 -23.09 -10.72
CA GLY A 360 -39.31 -22.13 -9.73
C GLY A 360 -37.97 -22.50 -9.08
N LEU A 361 -37.54 -23.76 -9.16
CA LEU A 361 -36.24 -24.20 -8.63
C LEU A 361 -35.16 -24.18 -9.70
N ARG A 362 -33.94 -23.80 -9.27
CA ARG A 362 -32.74 -23.79 -10.12
C ARG A 362 -31.91 -25.03 -9.84
N GLN A 363 -31.29 -25.56 -10.89
CA GLN A 363 -30.35 -26.66 -10.75
C GLN A 363 -29.09 -26.37 -11.55
N TRP A 364 -27.95 -26.75 -10.98
CA TRP A 364 -26.64 -26.43 -11.52
C TRP A 364 -25.98 -27.72 -11.99
N LEU A 365 -25.63 -27.73 -13.27
CA LEU A 365 -24.94 -28.84 -13.89
C LEU A 365 -23.45 -28.51 -13.96
N VAL A 366 -22.62 -29.38 -13.37
CA VAL A 366 -21.17 -29.23 -13.34
C VAL A 366 -20.53 -30.43 -14.03
N HIS A 367 -19.51 -30.17 -14.83
CA HIS A 367 -18.60 -31.20 -15.31
C HIS A 367 -17.17 -30.77 -15.09
N GLY A 368 -16.38 -31.65 -14.46
CA GLY A 368 -14.95 -31.46 -14.25
C GLY A 368 -14.20 -32.77 -14.35
N ILE A 369 -13.20 -32.86 -15.24
CA ILE A 369 -12.30 -34.01 -15.29
C ILE A 369 -11.00 -33.66 -14.59
N VAL A 370 -10.80 -34.24 -13.41
CA VAL A 370 -9.49 -34.32 -12.77
C VAL A 370 -8.72 -35.46 -13.45
N ARG A 371 -7.79 -35.12 -14.34
CA ARG A 371 -6.78 -35.98 -15.01
C ARG A 371 -7.00 -37.51 -14.90
N GLY A 372 -7.41 -38.14 -16.01
CA GLY A 372 -7.12 -39.56 -16.24
C GLY A 372 -8.28 -40.45 -16.69
N VAL A 373 -9.52 -39.96 -16.73
CA VAL A 373 -10.70 -40.76 -17.11
C VAL A 373 -11.28 -40.26 -18.43
N THR A 374 -11.50 -41.16 -19.40
CA THR A 374 -12.36 -40.89 -20.56
C THR A 374 -13.83 -40.91 -20.11
N SER A 375 -14.55 -39.81 -20.25
CA SER A 375 -16.01 -39.80 -20.03
C SER A 375 -16.73 -39.37 -21.30
N SER A 376 -17.46 -40.30 -21.91
CA SER A 376 -18.59 -39.98 -22.78
C SER A 376 -19.84 -40.33 -21.99
N CYS A 377 -20.60 -39.32 -21.55
CA CYS A 377 -21.80 -39.55 -20.75
C CYS A 377 -22.97 -38.69 -21.26
N LEU A 378 -24.17 -39.16 -20.96
CA LEU A 378 -25.43 -38.54 -21.36
C LEU A 378 -26.19 -38.12 -20.13
N LYS A 379 -26.84 -36.97 -20.22
CA LYS A 379 -27.79 -36.52 -19.20
C LYS A 379 -29.06 -36.03 -19.88
N ASN A 380 -30.18 -36.65 -19.53
CA ASN A 380 -31.49 -36.20 -19.95
C ASN A 380 -32.03 -35.25 -18.88
N ILE A 381 -32.51 -34.08 -19.28
CA ILE A 381 -33.17 -33.13 -18.41
C ILE A 381 -34.63 -33.07 -18.82
N GLN A 382 -35.52 -33.24 -17.86
CA GLN A 382 -36.96 -33.28 -18.08
C GLN A 382 -37.65 -32.23 -17.22
N ALA A 383 -38.38 -31.32 -17.88
CA ALA A 383 -39.27 -30.38 -17.24
C ALA A 383 -40.68 -31.01 -17.02
N PRO A 384 -41.48 -30.47 -16.08
CA PRO A 384 -42.87 -30.89 -15.90
C PRO A 384 -43.72 -30.57 -17.13
N HIS A 385 -44.89 -31.22 -17.23
CA HIS A 385 -45.84 -30.96 -18.31
C HIS A 385 -46.26 -29.48 -18.34
N GLY A 386 -46.22 -28.83 -19.51
CA GLY A 386 -46.49 -27.40 -19.67
C GLY A 386 -45.27 -26.49 -19.48
N TYR A 387 -44.08 -27.08 -19.31
CA TYR A 387 -42.80 -26.36 -19.20
C TYR A 387 -41.78 -26.90 -20.21
N ARG A 388 -40.83 -26.04 -20.56
CA ARG A 388 -39.62 -26.31 -21.36
C ARG A 388 -38.38 -26.24 -20.49
N VAL A 389 -37.32 -26.90 -20.94
CA VAL A 389 -36.01 -26.84 -20.33
C VAL A 389 -35.24 -25.67 -20.92
N GLN A 390 -34.72 -24.79 -20.07
CA GLN A 390 -33.74 -23.80 -20.44
C GLN A 390 -32.40 -24.09 -19.75
N LEU A 391 -31.35 -24.19 -20.55
CA LEU A 391 -29.97 -24.41 -20.09
C LEU A 391 -29.13 -23.16 -20.41
N ASN A 392 -28.62 -22.53 -19.38
CA ASN A 392 -27.82 -21.31 -19.45
C ASN A 392 -26.38 -21.63 -19.07
N MET A 393 -25.50 -21.64 -20.07
CA MET A 393 -24.06 -21.85 -19.88
C MET A 393 -23.46 -20.62 -19.20
N LYS A 394 -22.89 -20.79 -18.00
CA LYS A 394 -22.28 -19.68 -17.23
C LYS A 394 -20.78 -19.61 -17.40
N LYS A 395 -20.11 -20.77 -17.43
CA LYS A 395 -18.65 -20.88 -17.52
C LYS A 395 -18.29 -22.15 -18.27
N SER A 396 -17.29 -22.08 -19.16
CA SER A 396 -16.76 -23.25 -19.85
C SER A 396 -15.28 -23.11 -20.17
N GLU A 397 -14.55 -24.23 -20.17
CA GLU A 397 -13.15 -24.33 -20.55
C GLU A 397 -12.90 -25.68 -21.21
N PHE A 398 -12.55 -25.66 -22.50
CA PHE A 398 -12.28 -26.84 -23.31
C PHE A 398 -10.91 -26.68 -23.97
N ASP A 399 -10.09 -27.74 -24.03
CA ASP A 399 -8.78 -27.69 -24.70
C ASP A 399 -8.87 -27.72 -26.25
N TYR A 400 -7.94 -27.02 -26.91
CA TYR A 400 -7.80 -27.00 -28.38
C TYR A 400 -7.39 -28.36 -28.98
N GLY A 401 -7.93 -28.68 -30.17
CA GLY A 401 -7.35 -29.69 -31.07
C GLY A 401 -7.91 -31.11 -30.99
N ALA A 402 -9.10 -31.32 -30.45
CA ALA A 402 -9.82 -32.60 -30.54
C ALA A 402 -11.27 -32.36 -30.98
N SER A 403 -11.68 -32.89 -32.14
CA SER A 403 -13.05 -32.79 -32.67
C SER A 403 -14.12 -33.40 -31.75
N ASP A 404 -13.69 -34.23 -30.80
CA ASP A 404 -14.56 -34.96 -29.86
C ASP A 404 -14.39 -34.49 -28.39
N ASN A 405 -13.94 -33.24 -28.16
CA ASN A 405 -13.87 -32.64 -26.82
C ASN A 405 -14.89 -31.50 -26.69
N ASN A 406 -16.16 -31.85 -26.54
CA ASN A 406 -17.28 -30.91 -26.61
C ASN A 406 -18.50 -31.35 -25.79
N LEU A 407 -19.37 -30.39 -25.50
CA LEU A 407 -20.73 -30.60 -24.99
C LEU A 407 -21.72 -30.34 -26.13
N THR A 408 -22.47 -31.36 -26.55
CA THR A 408 -23.53 -31.22 -27.55
C THR A 408 -24.91 -31.27 -26.87
N VAL A 409 -25.79 -30.34 -27.25
CA VAL A 409 -27.14 -30.17 -26.70
C VAL A 409 -28.20 -30.58 -27.74
N TYR A 410 -29.07 -31.54 -27.39
CA TYR A 410 -30.12 -32.08 -28.25
C TYR A 410 -31.51 -31.73 -27.73
N ASP A 411 -32.40 -31.27 -28.60
CA ASP A 411 -33.82 -31.01 -28.35
C ASP A 411 -34.69 -32.26 -28.53
N SER A 412 -34.26 -33.37 -27.93
CA SER A 412 -34.94 -34.65 -28.01
C SER A 412 -34.53 -35.54 -26.86
N SER A 413 -35.30 -36.59 -26.57
CA SER A 413 -34.95 -37.62 -25.57
C SER A 413 -33.89 -38.63 -26.07
N THR A 414 -33.53 -38.56 -27.35
CA THR A 414 -32.54 -39.42 -28.01
C THR A 414 -31.55 -38.55 -28.80
N MET A 415 -30.33 -39.03 -29.01
CA MET A 415 -29.35 -38.33 -29.84
C MET A 415 -29.74 -38.43 -31.31
N ASN A 416 -30.19 -37.31 -31.89
CA ASN A 416 -30.53 -37.18 -33.30
C ASN A 416 -29.86 -35.91 -33.84
N ASP A 417 -28.98 -36.05 -34.84
CA ASP A 417 -28.22 -34.93 -35.40
C ASP A 417 -29.11 -33.83 -36.01
N SER A 418 -30.34 -34.17 -36.42
CA SER A 418 -31.32 -33.18 -36.88
C SER A 418 -31.97 -32.35 -35.76
N CYS A 419 -31.73 -32.71 -34.49
CA CYS A 419 -32.28 -32.06 -33.30
C CYS A 419 -31.20 -31.37 -32.43
N VAL A 420 -30.01 -31.11 -32.96
CA VAL A 420 -28.93 -30.41 -32.23
C VAL A 420 -29.26 -28.93 -32.10
N LEU A 421 -29.35 -28.42 -30.87
CA LEU A 421 -29.49 -26.98 -30.58
C LEU A 421 -28.15 -26.25 -30.67
N GLY A 422 -27.05 -26.93 -30.37
CA GLY A 422 -25.70 -26.43 -30.54
C GLY A 422 -24.65 -27.23 -29.77
N THR A 423 -23.39 -26.82 -29.94
CA THR A 423 -22.23 -27.47 -29.36
C THR A 423 -21.32 -26.44 -28.70
N VAL A 424 -20.88 -26.70 -27.48
CA VAL A 424 -19.90 -25.91 -26.72
C VAL A 424 -18.56 -26.63 -26.75
N ASP A 425 -17.52 -25.93 -27.20
CA ASP A 425 -16.16 -26.45 -27.37
C ASP A 425 -15.11 -25.32 -27.21
N TYR A 426 -13.86 -25.57 -27.59
CA TYR A 426 -12.80 -24.55 -27.54
C TYR A 426 -13.14 -23.29 -28.36
N TYR A 427 -13.69 -23.46 -29.57
CA TYR A 427 -13.98 -22.36 -30.50
C TYR A 427 -15.27 -21.62 -30.17
N ASN A 428 -16.22 -22.31 -29.53
CA ASN A 428 -17.52 -21.80 -29.12
C ASN A 428 -17.65 -21.78 -27.58
N SER A 429 -16.63 -21.26 -26.90
CA SER A 429 -16.60 -21.11 -25.44
C SER A 429 -17.11 -19.72 -25.03
N TYR A 430 -18.43 -19.59 -24.87
CA TYR A 430 -19.06 -18.34 -24.40
C TYR A 430 -20.33 -18.64 -23.57
N PRO A 431 -20.78 -17.71 -22.70
CA PRO A 431 -22.08 -17.86 -22.03
C PRO A 431 -23.20 -17.84 -23.06
N GLY A 432 -24.04 -18.88 -23.09
CA GLY A 432 -25.06 -19.11 -24.10
C GLY A 432 -26.28 -19.82 -23.53
N VAL A 433 -27.47 -19.54 -24.10
CA VAL A 433 -28.75 -20.07 -23.62
C VAL A 433 -29.34 -21.02 -24.66
N PHE A 434 -29.57 -22.27 -24.27
CA PHE A 434 -30.27 -23.28 -25.04
C PHE A 434 -31.67 -23.47 -24.46
N THR A 435 -32.70 -23.43 -25.29
CA THR A 435 -34.09 -23.63 -24.86
C THR A 435 -34.69 -24.75 -25.69
N SER A 436 -35.22 -25.79 -25.05
CA SER A 436 -35.89 -26.90 -25.74
C SER A 436 -37.22 -26.44 -26.36
N SER A 437 -37.68 -27.13 -27.41
CA SER A 437 -39.02 -26.93 -27.98
C SER A 437 -40.12 -27.59 -27.15
N GLY A 438 -39.79 -28.64 -26.41
CA GLY A 438 -40.69 -29.36 -25.50
C GLY A 438 -40.12 -29.52 -24.08
N SER A 439 -40.59 -30.52 -23.33
CA SER A 439 -40.21 -30.71 -21.93
C SER A 439 -38.93 -31.54 -21.71
N ILE A 440 -38.15 -31.86 -22.75
CA ILE A 440 -36.95 -32.69 -22.63
C ILE A 440 -35.78 -32.05 -23.38
N LEU A 441 -34.59 -32.12 -22.79
CA LEU A 441 -33.31 -31.73 -23.39
C LEU A 441 -32.26 -32.79 -23.03
N THR A 442 -31.52 -33.30 -24.03
CA THR A 442 -30.46 -34.29 -23.82
C THR A 442 -29.09 -33.66 -24.01
N LEU A 443 -28.19 -33.88 -23.06
CA LEU A 443 -26.82 -33.40 -23.09
C LEU A 443 -25.87 -34.57 -23.33
N GLN A 444 -24.92 -34.40 -24.24
CA GLN A 444 -23.82 -35.33 -24.44
C GLN A 444 -22.51 -34.60 -24.22
N ILE A 445 -21.74 -35.04 -23.21
CA ILE A 445 -20.34 -34.63 -23.08
C ILE A 445 -19.47 -35.72 -23.72
N LYS A 446 -18.58 -35.32 -24.62
CA LYS A 446 -17.48 -36.14 -25.11
C LYS A 446 -16.19 -35.51 -24.61
N ALA A 447 -15.45 -36.23 -23.77
CA ALA A 447 -14.22 -35.72 -23.19
C ALA A 447 -13.06 -36.70 -23.32
N LYS A 448 -11.91 -36.19 -23.78
CA LYS A 448 -10.73 -37.01 -24.07
C LYS A 448 -9.77 -37.06 -22.88
N GLN A 449 -9.16 -38.22 -22.65
CA GLN A 449 -8.22 -38.43 -21.55
C GLN A 449 -7.09 -37.38 -21.56
N GLY A 450 -6.84 -36.76 -20.40
CA GLY A 450 -5.77 -35.79 -20.22
C GLY A 450 -6.04 -34.39 -20.81
N ARG A 451 -7.24 -34.14 -21.34
CA ARG A 451 -7.68 -32.82 -21.81
C ARG A 451 -8.72 -32.21 -20.86
N ARG A 452 -8.75 -30.88 -20.78
CA ARG A 452 -9.78 -30.13 -20.03
C ARG A 452 -11.09 -30.12 -20.82
N SER A 453 -12.16 -30.49 -20.13
CA SER A 453 -13.55 -30.40 -20.56
C SER A 453 -14.33 -30.01 -19.32
N LEU A 454 -14.47 -28.71 -19.09
CA LEU A 454 -15.00 -28.15 -17.85
C LEU A 454 -16.16 -27.23 -18.20
N PHE A 455 -17.30 -27.39 -17.53
CA PHE A 455 -18.40 -26.45 -17.68
C PHE A 455 -19.25 -26.34 -16.42
N LEU A 456 -19.90 -25.19 -16.30
CA LEU A 456 -20.93 -24.86 -15.32
C LEU A 456 -22.14 -24.30 -16.08
N ALA A 457 -23.29 -24.96 -15.94
CA ALA A 457 -24.53 -24.53 -16.55
C ALA A 457 -25.67 -24.48 -15.52
N GLU A 458 -26.48 -23.44 -15.58
CA GLU A 458 -27.74 -23.33 -14.86
C GLU A 458 -28.85 -23.95 -15.71
N VAL A 459 -29.72 -24.75 -15.10
CA VAL A 459 -30.82 -25.44 -15.78
C VAL A 459 -32.12 -25.15 -15.04
N ARG A 460 -33.17 -24.76 -15.77
CA ARG A 460 -34.46 -24.37 -15.20
C ARG A 460 -35.66 -24.76 -16.06
N ALA A 461 -36.80 -25.02 -15.42
CA ALA A 461 -38.08 -25.22 -16.08
C ALA A 461 -38.75 -23.86 -16.35
N THR A 462 -39.13 -23.60 -17.59
CA THR A 462 -39.76 -22.34 -18.04
C THR A 462 -41.15 -22.62 -18.65
N PRO A 463 -42.21 -21.86 -18.35
CA PRO A 463 -43.56 -22.15 -18.87
C PRO A 463 -43.66 -22.07 -20.41
N ASP A 464 -44.52 -22.92 -21.01
CA ASP A 464 -44.74 -22.99 -22.47
C ASP A 464 -45.36 -21.73 -23.10
N ALA A 465 -46.06 -20.93 -22.31
CA ALA A 465 -46.69 -19.69 -22.72
C ALA A 465 -46.40 -18.60 -21.69
N VAL A 466 -45.59 -17.60 -22.06
CA VAL A 466 -45.75 -16.19 -21.68
C VAL A 466 -44.77 -15.35 -22.49
N HIS A 467 -45.29 -14.21 -22.95
CA HIS A 467 -44.60 -13.04 -23.46
C HIS A 467 -43.21 -12.84 -22.86
N SER A 468 -42.31 -12.30 -23.69
CA SER A 468 -41.07 -11.65 -23.27
C SER A 468 -41.34 -10.62 -22.15
N THR A 469 -41.43 -11.09 -20.92
CA THR A 469 -41.05 -10.29 -19.78
C THR A 469 -39.54 -10.27 -19.87
N SER A 470 -39.02 -9.08 -20.13
CA SER A 470 -37.60 -8.75 -20.04
C SER A 470 -36.96 -9.59 -18.94
N SER A 471 -35.77 -10.15 -19.22
CA SER A 471 -34.80 -10.54 -18.18
C SER A 471 -35.00 -9.60 -16.99
N PRO A 472 -35.14 -10.09 -15.74
CA PRO A 472 -35.24 -9.20 -14.60
C PRO A 472 -34.17 -8.15 -14.81
N ASN A 473 -34.59 -6.89 -14.89
CA ASN A 473 -33.67 -5.76 -15.04
C ASN A 473 -32.49 -6.10 -14.16
N GLU A 474 -31.27 -6.18 -14.72
CA GLU A 474 -30.06 -6.39 -13.94
C GLU A 474 -29.87 -5.14 -13.06
N SER A 475 -30.72 -4.98 -12.05
CA SER A 475 -30.56 -4.03 -10.99
C SER A 475 -29.26 -4.42 -10.33
N THR A 476 -28.30 -3.50 -10.38
CA THR A 476 -26.97 -3.70 -9.82
C THR A 476 -27.12 -4.14 -8.35
N ARG A 477 -26.53 -5.27 -7.99
CA ARG A 477 -26.66 -5.85 -6.64
C ARG A 477 -26.02 -4.90 -5.63
N LYS A 478 -26.62 -4.73 -4.45
CA LYS A 478 -26.01 -3.96 -3.36
C LYS A 478 -25.49 -4.91 -2.31
N ILE A 479 -24.21 -4.81 -2.00
CA ILE A 479 -23.56 -5.51 -0.89
C ILE A 479 -23.30 -4.46 0.18
N PHE A 480 -23.99 -4.58 1.30
CA PHE A 480 -23.97 -3.60 2.37
C PHE A 480 -23.50 -4.26 3.67
N PHE A 481 -22.40 -3.77 4.23
CA PHE A 481 -21.82 -4.25 5.48
C PHE A 481 -21.67 -3.08 6.47
N GLN A 482 -22.34 -3.13 7.61
CA GLN A 482 -22.42 -1.96 8.50
C GLN A 482 -22.31 -2.33 9.97
N ASP A 483 -21.64 -1.49 10.76
CA ASP A 483 -21.56 -1.61 12.23
C ASP A 483 -21.11 -3.01 12.71
N SER A 484 -20.22 -3.66 11.95
CA SER A 484 -19.91 -5.09 12.11
C SER A 484 -18.41 -5.32 12.29
N SER A 485 -18.03 -6.48 12.84
CA SER A 485 -16.61 -6.82 13.03
C SER A 485 -16.27 -8.24 12.60
N VAL A 486 -15.08 -8.39 12.01
CA VAL A 486 -14.53 -9.70 11.62
C VAL A 486 -13.09 -9.81 12.10
N THR A 487 -12.74 -10.89 12.81
CA THR A 487 -11.44 -11.05 13.45
C THR A 487 -10.83 -12.44 13.26
N ASN A 488 -9.53 -12.47 12.90
CA ASN A 488 -8.67 -13.66 12.81
C ASN A 488 -9.04 -14.67 11.69
N PHE A 489 -9.44 -14.19 10.51
CA PHE A 489 -9.72 -15.02 9.33
C PHE A 489 -8.64 -14.88 8.24
N ASP A 490 -8.63 -15.75 7.23
CA ASP A 490 -7.76 -15.52 6.06
C ASP A 490 -8.19 -14.25 5.34
N ASN A 491 -9.39 -14.23 4.76
CA ASN A 491 -10.02 -12.98 4.30
C ASN A 491 -11.15 -12.64 5.27
N GLY A 492 -11.12 -11.44 5.87
CA GLY A 492 -12.21 -10.98 6.73
C GLY A 492 -13.51 -10.87 5.93
N ILE A 493 -13.48 -10.10 4.85
CA ILE A 493 -14.52 -10.11 3.81
C ILE A 493 -13.87 -10.38 2.45
N GLN A 494 -14.47 -11.26 1.66
CA GLN A 494 -14.12 -11.47 0.25
C GLN A 494 -15.34 -11.28 -0.64
N ILE A 495 -15.26 -10.33 -1.58
CA ILE A 495 -16.31 -10.02 -2.55
C ILE A 495 -15.78 -10.23 -3.98
N ASN A 496 -16.48 -11.07 -4.73
CA ASN A 496 -16.17 -11.36 -6.15
C ASN A 496 -17.47 -11.43 -6.96
N ILE A 497 -18.05 -10.26 -7.27
CA ILE A 497 -19.35 -10.11 -7.93
C ILE A 497 -19.26 -9.07 -9.07
N PRO A 498 -19.32 -9.47 -10.36
CA PRO A 498 -19.13 -8.57 -11.51
C PRO A 498 -20.00 -7.30 -11.52
N LYS A 499 -21.26 -7.39 -11.12
CA LYS A 499 -22.23 -6.28 -11.16
C LYS A 499 -22.76 -5.94 -9.77
N ALA A 500 -21.87 -5.54 -8.84
CA ALA A 500 -22.25 -5.15 -7.49
C ALA A 500 -21.68 -3.79 -7.07
N TYR A 501 -22.54 -3.00 -6.40
CA TYR A 501 -22.14 -1.89 -5.54
C TYR A 501 -21.76 -2.45 -4.18
N VAL A 502 -20.62 -2.03 -3.65
CA VAL A 502 -20.12 -2.45 -2.34
C VAL A 502 -20.10 -1.24 -1.41
N HIS A 503 -20.75 -1.34 -0.27
CA HIS A 503 -20.75 -0.31 0.77
C HIS A 503 -20.38 -0.96 2.11
N ILE A 504 -19.27 -0.49 2.70
CA ILE A 504 -18.77 -0.93 4.00
C ILE A 504 -18.71 0.29 4.91
N GLU A 505 -19.32 0.22 6.08
CA GLU A 505 -19.46 1.38 6.95
C GLU A 505 -19.30 1.04 8.43
N ARG A 506 -18.59 1.89 9.17
CA ARG A 506 -18.39 1.78 10.64
C ARG A 506 -18.03 0.36 11.10
N SER A 507 -17.19 -0.31 10.33
CA SER A 507 -16.89 -1.73 10.54
C SER A 507 -15.40 -1.96 10.82
N THR A 508 -15.09 -3.04 11.54
CA THR A 508 -13.72 -3.34 12.00
C THR A 508 -13.22 -4.69 11.52
N PHE A 509 -12.03 -4.72 10.90
CA PHE A 509 -11.39 -5.94 10.40
C PHE A 509 -10.01 -6.09 11.03
N ARG A 510 -9.82 -7.16 11.82
CA ARG A 510 -8.60 -7.34 12.61
C ARG A 510 -7.96 -8.72 12.51
N SER A 511 -6.63 -8.72 12.55
CA SER A 511 -5.81 -9.94 12.61
C SER A 511 -6.06 -10.92 11.45
N CYS A 512 -6.61 -10.43 10.32
CA CYS A 512 -6.86 -11.24 9.14
C CYS A 512 -5.62 -11.31 8.23
N TYR A 513 -5.56 -12.25 7.29
CA TYR A 513 -4.53 -12.14 6.24
C TYR A 513 -4.85 -10.95 5.32
N ARG A 514 -6.08 -10.85 4.84
CA ARG A 514 -6.66 -9.62 4.26
C ARG A 514 -7.86 -9.19 5.07
N GLY A 515 -7.91 -7.94 5.52
CA GLY A 515 -9.08 -7.41 6.22
C GLY A 515 -10.31 -7.44 5.33
N THR A 516 -10.20 -6.83 4.15
CA THR A 516 -11.21 -6.95 3.08
C THR A 516 -10.54 -7.10 1.72
N TYR A 517 -11.12 -7.97 0.88
CA TYR A 517 -10.68 -8.20 -0.49
C TYR A 517 -11.84 -8.09 -1.48
N VAL A 518 -11.80 -7.08 -2.35
CA VAL A 518 -12.79 -6.84 -3.40
C VAL A 518 -12.15 -7.01 -4.77
N THR A 519 -12.69 -7.88 -5.61
CA THR A 519 -12.18 -8.14 -6.96
C THR A 519 -13.28 -8.38 -7.97
N ASN A 520 -13.01 -8.13 -9.26
CA ASN A 520 -13.96 -8.34 -10.37
C ASN A 520 -15.33 -7.72 -10.08
N THR A 521 -15.36 -6.46 -9.67
CA THR A 521 -16.59 -5.72 -9.35
C THR A 521 -16.62 -4.43 -10.17
N ALA A 522 -17.71 -4.19 -10.90
CA ALA A 522 -17.84 -3.01 -11.76
C ALA A 522 -18.64 -1.86 -11.13
N GLY A 523 -19.42 -2.12 -10.07
CA GLY A 523 -20.13 -1.06 -9.35
C GLY A 523 -19.21 -0.28 -8.41
N ASN A 524 -19.71 0.82 -7.86
CA ASN A 524 -18.94 1.66 -6.93
C ASN A 524 -18.64 0.93 -5.62
N LYS A 525 -17.50 1.26 -5.02
CA LYS A 525 -16.97 0.73 -3.77
C LYS A 525 -16.87 1.89 -2.81
N THR A 526 -17.62 1.87 -1.72
CA THR A 526 -17.66 2.93 -0.72
C THR A 526 -17.30 2.34 0.63
N ILE A 527 -16.24 2.85 1.26
CA ILE A 527 -15.77 2.41 2.58
C ILE A 527 -15.71 3.65 3.49
N LEU A 528 -16.52 3.67 4.53
CA LEU A 528 -16.73 4.83 5.39
C LEU A 528 -16.49 4.50 6.86
N GLY A 529 -15.75 5.32 7.59
CA GLY A 529 -15.66 5.23 9.05
C GLY A 529 -15.14 3.89 9.58
N SER A 530 -14.40 3.12 8.77
CA SER A 530 -14.05 1.73 9.06
C SER A 530 -12.59 1.60 9.50
N THR A 531 -12.26 0.54 10.23
CA THR A 531 -10.91 0.29 10.76
C THR A 531 -10.36 -1.05 10.29
N PHE A 532 -9.15 -1.04 9.73
CA PHE A 532 -8.42 -2.21 9.29
C PHE A 532 -7.08 -2.26 10.03
N GLY A 533 -6.91 -3.19 10.98
CA GLY A 533 -5.65 -3.29 11.70
C GLY A 533 -5.17 -4.68 12.05
N GLU A 534 -3.87 -4.82 12.31
CA GLU A 534 -3.21 -6.10 12.58
C GLU A 534 -3.33 -7.13 11.43
N ASN A 535 -3.74 -6.72 10.23
CA ASN A 535 -3.87 -7.63 9.09
C ASN A 535 -2.57 -7.76 8.31
N THR A 536 -2.37 -8.78 7.46
CA THR A 536 -1.24 -8.72 6.50
C THR A 536 -1.46 -7.63 5.45
N ILE A 537 -2.70 -7.45 5.00
CA ILE A 537 -3.14 -6.34 4.14
C ILE A 537 -4.46 -5.84 4.72
N GLY A 538 -4.60 -4.54 4.99
CA GLY A 538 -5.85 -3.99 5.52
C GLY A 538 -6.99 -4.09 4.51
N LEU A 539 -6.93 -3.28 3.45
CA LEU A 539 -7.87 -3.31 2.33
C LEU A 539 -7.16 -3.65 1.01
N GLN A 540 -7.74 -4.57 0.25
CA GLN A 540 -7.30 -4.87 -1.12
C GLN A 540 -8.46 -4.74 -2.10
N VAL A 541 -8.32 -3.86 -3.09
CA VAL A 541 -9.23 -3.71 -4.22
C VAL A 541 -8.45 -3.93 -5.51
N SER A 542 -8.84 -4.90 -6.33
CA SER A 542 -8.09 -5.21 -7.56
C SER A 542 -8.97 -5.65 -8.72
N ASN A 543 -8.61 -5.32 -9.96
CA ASN A 543 -9.37 -5.71 -11.15
C ASN A 543 -10.83 -5.25 -11.07
N THR A 544 -11.03 -3.95 -10.88
CA THR A 544 -12.37 -3.39 -10.64
C THR A 544 -12.67 -2.19 -11.53
N GLU A 545 -13.95 -1.88 -11.69
CA GLU A 545 -14.43 -0.67 -12.37
C GLU A 545 -15.34 0.12 -11.42
N GLY A 546 -15.76 1.31 -11.84
CA GLY A 546 -16.57 2.21 -11.00
C GLY A 546 -15.75 2.92 -9.92
N LEU A 547 -16.37 3.94 -9.32
CA LEU A 547 -15.75 4.81 -8.31
C LEU A 547 -15.31 3.99 -7.09
N ILE A 548 -14.12 4.30 -6.55
CA ILE A 548 -13.66 3.82 -5.25
C ILE A 548 -13.60 5.02 -4.31
N MET A 549 -14.37 4.98 -3.22
CA MET A 549 -14.46 6.03 -2.22
C MET A 549 -14.05 5.49 -0.86
N LEU A 550 -13.01 6.08 -0.26
CA LEU A 550 -12.56 5.81 1.11
C LEU A 550 -12.71 7.10 1.92
N GLU A 551 -13.48 7.06 3.00
CA GLU A 551 -13.70 8.22 3.86
C GLU A 551 -13.57 7.83 5.34
N ALA A 552 -12.97 8.69 6.16
CA ALA A 552 -12.87 8.52 7.61
C ALA A 552 -12.33 7.13 8.03
N THR A 553 -11.43 6.54 7.23
CA THR A 553 -11.00 5.15 7.37
C THR A 553 -9.60 5.08 7.99
N VAL A 554 -9.38 4.11 8.89
CA VAL A 554 -8.12 3.93 9.61
C VAL A 554 -7.46 2.61 9.21
N PHE A 555 -6.21 2.68 8.80
CA PHE A 555 -5.31 1.53 8.56
C PHE A 555 -4.19 1.54 9.59
N ASP A 556 -4.23 0.65 10.59
CA ASP A 556 -3.32 0.68 11.75
C ASP A 556 -2.63 -0.66 11.98
N ASP A 557 -1.30 -0.66 12.10
CA ASP A 557 -0.51 -1.83 12.52
C ASP A 557 -0.71 -3.06 11.62
N ASN A 558 -0.91 -2.88 10.31
CA ASN A 558 -0.98 -4.01 9.39
C ASN A 558 0.44 -4.54 9.11
N ASN A 559 0.62 -5.86 9.14
CA ASN A 559 1.88 -6.57 8.88
C ASN A 559 2.39 -6.48 7.43
N GLY A 560 1.74 -5.69 6.59
CA GLY A 560 2.14 -5.37 5.23
C GLY A 560 1.59 -4.01 4.86
N TYR A 561 0.75 -3.93 3.83
CA TYR A 561 0.18 -2.67 3.36
C TYR A 561 -1.05 -2.27 4.18
N GLY A 562 -1.24 -0.96 4.40
CA GLY A 562 -2.50 -0.45 4.93
C GLY A 562 -3.64 -0.68 3.92
N SER A 563 -3.51 -0.10 2.72
CA SER A 563 -4.41 -0.38 1.60
C SER A 563 -3.67 -0.58 0.27
N THR A 564 -4.22 -1.45 -0.57
CA THR A 564 -3.78 -1.70 -1.94
C THR A 564 -4.95 -1.54 -2.92
N ILE A 565 -4.83 -0.63 -3.88
CA ILE A 565 -5.80 -0.48 -4.98
C ILE A 565 -5.07 -0.66 -6.29
N SER A 566 -5.42 -1.69 -7.06
CA SER A 566 -4.70 -1.99 -8.30
C SER A 566 -5.58 -2.34 -9.48
N SER A 567 -5.09 -2.10 -10.71
CA SER A 567 -5.77 -2.46 -11.96
C SER A 567 -7.24 -2.05 -11.96
N SER A 568 -7.49 -0.79 -11.64
CA SER A 568 -8.84 -0.24 -11.45
C SER A 568 -9.13 0.87 -12.44
N ARG A 569 -10.28 0.82 -13.11
CA ARG A 569 -10.61 1.70 -14.25
C ARG A 569 -11.53 2.87 -13.91
N GLY A 570 -12.00 3.00 -12.66
CA GLY A 570 -12.78 4.14 -12.19
C GLY A 570 -11.94 5.12 -11.37
N ASP A 571 -12.54 6.27 -11.07
CA ASP A 571 -11.93 7.30 -10.23
C ASP A 571 -11.76 6.81 -8.79
N ILE A 572 -10.79 7.40 -8.10
CA ILE A 572 -10.49 7.13 -6.70
C ILE A 572 -10.63 8.43 -5.91
N PHE A 573 -11.46 8.40 -4.87
CA PHE A 573 -11.61 9.49 -3.90
C PHE A 573 -11.25 8.98 -2.51
N VAL A 574 -10.25 9.59 -1.87
CA VAL A 574 -9.82 9.26 -0.51
C VAL A 574 -9.83 10.54 0.32
N SER A 575 -10.56 10.52 1.43
CA SER A 575 -10.65 11.67 2.35
C SER A 575 -10.66 11.25 3.82
N ASP A 576 -10.10 12.07 4.71
CA ASP A 576 -10.11 11.82 6.16
C ASP A 576 -9.50 10.45 6.56
N VAL A 577 -8.49 9.98 5.82
CA VAL A 577 -7.87 8.66 6.05
C VAL A 577 -6.60 8.77 6.90
N LEU A 578 -6.46 7.86 7.86
CA LEU A 578 -5.24 7.69 8.67
C LEU A 578 -4.61 6.32 8.39
N ALA A 579 -3.42 6.30 7.78
CA ALA A 579 -2.63 5.09 7.58
C ALA A 579 -1.36 5.12 8.43
N LYS A 580 -1.31 4.34 9.52
CA LYS A 580 -0.18 4.37 10.45
C LYS A 580 0.35 3.00 10.86
N ASN A 581 1.63 2.96 11.24
CA ASN A 581 2.32 1.76 11.75
C ASN A 581 2.29 0.53 10.83
N ASN A 582 2.05 0.70 9.52
CA ASN A 582 1.99 -0.45 8.62
C ASN A 582 3.41 -0.92 8.27
N HIS A 583 3.64 -2.24 8.21
CA HIS A 583 4.98 -2.82 7.95
C HIS A 583 5.43 -2.77 6.47
N ASN A 584 4.67 -2.09 5.61
CA ASN A 584 5.00 -1.72 4.23
C ASN A 584 4.40 -0.33 3.94
N ASP A 585 4.07 0.00 2.69
CA ASP A 585 3.46 1.30 2.35
C ASP A 585 2.11 1.50 3.07
N GLY A 586 1.83 2.74 3.51
CA GLY A 586 0.56 3.09 4.12
C GLY A 586 -0.60 2.93 3.12
N LEU A 587 -0.52 3.63 1.98
CA LEU A 587 -1.43 3.49 0.85
C LEU A 587 -0.63 3.21 -0.43
N TYR A 588 -1.01 2.17 -1.17
CA TYR A 588 -0.38 1.78 -2.43
C TYR A 588 -1.39 1.66 -3.57
N PHE A 589 -1.28 2.50 -4.60
CA PHE A 589 -2.13 2.49 -5.79
C PHE A 589 -1.32 2.20 -7.06
N ASP A 590 -1.84 1.36 -7.96
CA ASP A 590 -1.11 0.86 -9.14
C ASP A 590 -2.01 0.54 -10.35
N ASP A 591 -1.63 0.90 -11.57
CA ASP A 591 -2.46 0.73 -12.79
C ASP A 591 -3.88 1.33 -12.61
N ILE A 592 -3.92 2.64 -12.34
CA ILE A 592 -5.16 3.39 -12.16
C ILE A 592 -5.56 4.05 -13.48
N GLY A 593 -6.79 3.75 -13.93
CA GLY A 593 -7.32 4.26 -15.19
C GLY A 593 -8.05 5.60 -15.10
N GLY A 594 -8.62 5.92 -13.93
CA GLY A 594 -9.36 7.16 -13.68
C GLY A 594 -8.55 8.19 -12.88
N ASP A 595 -9.23 9.27 -12.48
CA ASP A 595 -8.62 10.34 -11.69
C ASP A 595 -8.44 9.94 -10.22
N VAL A 596 -7.45 10.51 -9.55
CA VAL A 596 -7.15 10.23 -8.13
C VAL A 596 -7.22 11.52 -7.33
N THR A 597 -8.15 11.57 -6.38
CA THR A 597 -8.30 12.68 -5.44
C THR A 597 -8.01 12.21 -4.01
N LEU A 598 -7.01 12.82 -3.36
CA LEU A 598 -6.58 12.56 -1.99
C LEU A 598 -6.68 13.85 -1.17
N THR A 599 -7.47 13.85 -0.09
CA THR A 599 -7.72 15.08 0.70
C THR A 599 -7.71 14.81 2.20
N ASN A 600 -7.14 15.70 3.00
CA ASN A 600 -7.15 15.61 4.47
C ASN A 600 -6.72 14.24 5.03
N MET A 601 -5.51 13.78 4.70
CA MET A 601 -5.05 12.44 5.07
C MET A 601 -3.72 12.47 5.82
N SER A 602 -3.48 11.45 6.64
CA SER A 602 -2.22 11.28 7.38
C SER A 602 -1.63 9.89 7.17
N ALA A 603 -0.36 9.81 6.76
CA ALA A 603 0.39 8.56 6.63
C ALA A 603 1.64 8.58 7.54
N LEU A 604 1.59 7.86 8.66
CA LEU A 604 2.53 8.02 9.78
C LEU A 604 3.26 6.71 10.13
N ASP A 605 4.57 6.76 10.36
CA ASP A 605 5.35 5.65 10.94
C ASP A 605 5.25 4.32 10.16
N ASN A 606 5.05 4.37 8.83
CA ASN A 606 4.97 3.17 8.00
C ASN A 606 6.37 2.69 7.56
N ASN A 607 6.60 1.38 7.53
CA ASN A 607 7.83 0.75 7.04
C ASN A 607 7.85 0.64 5.51
N GLY A 608 7.49 1.73 4.84
CA GLY A 608 7.49 1.90 3.39
C GLY A 608 7.39 3.38 3.05
N TYR A 609 6.72 3.70 1.96
CA TYR A 609 6.26 5.06 1.69
C TYR A 609 4.98 5.34 2.50
N GLY A 610 4.75 6.61 2.86
CA GLY A 610 3.46 7.02 3.40
C GLY A 610 2.36 6.77 2.37
N ILE A 611 2.53 7.33 1.17
CA ILE A 611 1.62 7.16 0.03
C ILE A 611 2.45 6.90 -1.23
N LYS A 612 2.08 5.85 -1.97
CA LYS A 612 2.73 5.46 -3.22
C LYS A 612 1.70 5.25 -4.32
N ILE A 613 1.85 5.95 -5.45
CA ILE A 613 1.01 5.79 -6.64
C ILE A 613 1.90 5.53 -7.85
N SER A 614 1.59 4.47 -8.59
CA SER A 614 2.31 4.04 -9.78
C SER A 614 1.37 3.85 -10.97
N SER A 615 1.87 4.13 -12.19
CA SER A 615 1.20 3.80 -13.45
C SER A 615 -0.25 4.29 -13.52
N SER A 616 -0.44 5.60 -13.33
CA SER A 616 -1.77 6.24 -13.31
C SER A 616 -2.01 7.05 -14.58
N ARG A 617 -3.21 6.93 -15.16
CA ARG A 617 -3.55 7.60 -16.42
C ARG A 617 -4.36 8.89 -16.27
N GLY A 618 -5.15 9.00 -15.20
CA GLY A 618 -5.95 10.19 -14.90
C GLY A 618 -5.19 11.26 -14.14
N ASP A 619 -5.87 12.38 -13.93
CA ASP A 619 -5.36 13.53 -13.19
C ASP A 619 -5.30 13.24 -11.69
N MET A 620 -4.37 13.90 -11.00
CA MET A 620 -4.17 13.75 -9.56
C MET A 620 -4.38 15.07 -8.83
N PHE A 621 -5.26 15.04 -7.84
CA PHE A 621 -5.51 16.14 -6.91
C PHE A 621 -5.16 15.68 -5.50
N VAL A 622 -4.11 16.23 -4.92
CA VAL A 622 -3.61 15.87 -3.59
C VAL A 622 -3.59 17.12 -2.72
N SER A 623 -4.47 17.18 -1.71
CA SER A 623 -4.55 18.31 -0.80
C SER A 623 -4.52 17.91 0.68
N ASP A 624 -3.95 18.77 1.52
CA ASP A 624 -4.04 18.64 2.98
C ASP A 624 -3.50 17.29 3.49
N ILE A 625 -2.30 16.92 3.02
CA ILE A 625 -1.67 15.64 3.34
C ILE A 625 -0.57 15.83 4.37
N LEU A 626 -0.54 14.96 5.38
CA LEU A 626 0.60 14.80 6.29
C LEU A 626 1.26 13.43 6.10
N THR A 627 2.55 13.41 5.78
CA THR A 627 3.35 12.18 5.80
C THR A 627 4.51 12.33 6.79
N MET A 628 4.67 11.38 7.72
CA MET A 628 5.67 11.51 8.79
C MET A 628 6.34 10.19 9.14
N SER A 629 7.65 10.22 9.41
CA SER A 629 8.41 9.09 9.96
C SER A 629 8.39 7.79 9.12
N ASN A 630 8.10 7.85 7.82
CA ASN A 630 8.06 6.67 6.96
C ASN A 630 9.47 6.24 6.49
N THR A 631 9.71 4.94 6.30
CA THR A 631 11.07 4.39 6.09
C THR A 631 11.61 4.50 4.67
N ASN A 632 10.78 4.69 3.65
CA ASN A 632 11.22 4.94 2.26
C ASN A 632 11.01 6.39 1.81
N GLY A 633 9.99 7.11 2.30
CA GLY A 633 9.67 8.48 1.89
C GLY A 633 8.21 8.86 2.20
N GLY A 634 7.86 10.12 1.98
CA GLY A 634 6.50 10.62 2.23
C GLY A 634 5.53 10.27 1.11
N LEU A 635 5.54 11.06 0.03
CA LEU A 635 4.71 10.89 -1.16
C LEU A 635 5.57 10.49 -2.37
N TYR A 636 5.23 9.37 -3.01
CA TYR A 636 5.91 8.88 -4.21
C TYR A 636 4.91 8.71 -5.37
N LEU A 637 5.12 9.44 -6.46
CA LEU A 637 4.35 9.33 -7.69
C LEU A 637 5.26 8.90 -8.85
N ASN A 638 4.87 7.85 -9.55
CA ASN A 638 5.67 7.26 -10.63
C ASN A 638 4.83 6.90 -11.84
N ASP A 639 5.31 7.26 -13.04
CA ASP A 639 4.65 6.91 -14.31
C ASP A 639 3.20 7.43 -14.34
N VAL A 640 3.05 8.75 -14.25
CA VAL A 640 1.75 9.42 -14.25
C VAL A 640 1.58 10.18 -15.55
N SER A 641 0.48 9.90 -16.27
CA SER A 641 0.18 10.60 -17.53
C SER A 641 -0.80 11.76 -17.43
N GLY A 642 -1.50 11.94 -16.31
CA GLY A 642 -2.37 13.09 -16.06
C GLY A 642 -1.64 14.27 -15.40
N ASP A 643 -2.34 15.39 -15.25
CA ASP A 643 -1.86 16.55 -14.50
C ASP A 643 -1.80 16.24 -12.99
N VAL A 644 -0.80 16.74 -12.29
CA VAL A 644 -0.59 16.51 -10.84
C VAL A 644 -0.66 17.84 -10.10
N THR A 645 -1.61 17.98 -9.18
CA THR A 645 -1.76 19.13 -8.30
C THR A 645 -1.55 18.73 -6.85
N LEU A 646 -0.58 19.35 -6.18
CA LEU A 646 -0.26 19.18 -4.77
C LEU A 646 -0.52 20.51 -4.05
N THR A 647 -1.40 20.53 -3.04
CA THR A 647 -1.72 21.74 -2.26
C THR A 647 -1.64 21.44 -0.77
N ASN A 648 -0.96 22.27 0.02
CA ASN A 648 -0.88 22.09 1.47
C ASN A 648 -0.38 20.67 1.89
N VAL A 649 0.69 20.19 1.23
CA VAL A 649 1.31 18.90 1.55
C VAL A 649 2.45 19.10 2.55
N SER A 650 2.40 18.37 3.66
CA SER A 650 3.44 18.34 4.69
C SER A 650 4.14 16.97 4.73
N SER A 651 5.47 16.96 4.63
CA SER A 651 6.28 15.74 4.69
C SER A 651 7.45 15.90 5.66
N LEU A 652 7.42 15.17 6.78
CA LEU A 652 8.25 15.40 7.95
C LEU A 652 9.02 14.14 8.37
N ASP A 653 10.32 14.27 8.66
CA ASP A 653 11.12 13.22 9.33
C ASP A 653 11.12 11.84 8.63
N ASN A 654 10.84 11.77 7.32
CA ASN A 654 10.89 10.51 6.57
C ASN A 654 12.34 10.11 6.27
N ARG A 655 12.62 8.81 6.13
CA ARG A 655 13.99 8.31 5.84
C ARG A 655 14.44 8.46 4.39
N GLY A 656 13.52 8.68 3.44
CA GLY A 656 13.86 9.04 2.06
C GLY A 656 13.35 10.43 1.71
N ASP A 657 12.91 10.62 0.47
CA ASP A 657 12.47 11.93 -0.01
C ASP A 657 11.12 12.33 0.62
N GLY A 658 10.92 13.62 0.83
CA GLY A 658 9.64 14.15 1.31
C GLY A 658 8.54 13.95 0.27
N ILE A 659 8.78 14.47 -0.94
CA ILE A 659 7.98 14.25 -2.15
C ILE A 659 8.89 13.84 -3.30
N LYS A 660 8.54 12.76 -4.00
CA LYS A 660 9.29 12.28 -5.17
C LYS A 660 8.36 12.03 -6.35
N LEU A 661 8.57 12.78 -7.43
CA LEU A 661 7.86 12.66 -8.69
C LEU A 661 8.81 12.09 -9.75
N TYR A 662 8.46 10.94 -10.32
CA TYR A 662 9.28 10.24 -11.30
C TYR A 662 8.49 9.93 -12.57
N THR A 663 8.94 10.45 -13.71
CA THR A 663 8.29 10.24 -15.01
C THR A 663 6.83 10.70 -14.99
N ILE A 664 6.65 12.03 -15.05
CA ILE A 664 5.33 12.66 -15.17
C ILE A 664 5.25 13.27 -16.57
N THR A 665 4.25 12.89 -17.37
CA THR A 665 4.19 13.34 -18.78
C THR A 665 3.54 14.70 -18.95
N CYS A 666 2.73 15.12 -17.99
CA CYS A 666 1.93 16.35 -18.03
C CYS A 666 2.38 17.36 -16.97
N THR A 667 1.49 18.27 -16.56
CA THR A 667 1.80 19.41 -15.69
C THR A 667 1.95 18.95 -14.24
N VAL A 668 2.85 19.60 -13.51
CA VAL A 668 2.97 19.47 -12.05
C VAL A 668 2.75 20.84 -11.42
N VAL A 669 1.87 20.94 -10.44
CA VAL A 669 1.66 22.14 -9.63
C VAL A 669 1.83 21.76 -8.16
N ALA A 670 2.73 22.42 -7.44
CA ALA A 670 2.91 22.25 -6.00
C ALA A 670 2.85 23.60 -5.29
N ILE A 671 1.90 23.76 -4.38
CA ILE A 671 1.58 25.02 -3.69
C ILE A 671 1.49 24.78 -2.18
N GLU A 672 1.90 25.76 -1.37
CA GLU A 672 1.75 25.76 0.10
C GLU A 672 2.35 24.51 0.79
N THR A 673 3.45 23.98 0.26
CA THR A 673 4.02 22.68 0.68
C THR A 673 5.15 22.87 1.71
N LYS A 674 5.18 22.02 2.76
CA LYS A 674 6.20 22.05 3.81
C LYS A 674 6.96 20.72 3.93
N LEU A 675 8.28 20.75 3.76
CA LEU A 675 9.13 19.55 3.72
C LEU A 675 10.27 19.69 4.71
N GLN A 676 10.28 18.90 5.78
CA GLN A 676 11.19 19.12 6.91
C GLN A 676 11.88 17.85 7.38
N SER A 677 13.20 17.94 7.61
CA SER A 677 14.01 16.90 8.26
C SER A 677 13.96 15.52 7.59
N ASN A 678 13.58 15.44 6.31
CA ASN A 678 13.61 14.18 5.59
C ASN A 678 15.06 13.80 5.30
N SER A 679 15.39 12.53 5.45
CA SER A 679 16.76 12.07 5.25
C SER A 679 17.19 12.10 3.78
N GLY A 680 16.25 11.99 2.85
CA GLY A 680 16.42 12.23 1.41
C GLY A 680 16.22 13.70 1.02
N GLN A 681 15.84 13.96 -0.22
CA GLN A 681 15.55 15.32 -0.70
C GLN A 681 14.24 15.83 -0.09
N GLY A 682 14.09 17.16 0.01
CA GLY A 682 12.77 17.72 0.31
C GLY A 682 11.78 17.36 -0.79
N ILE A 683 11.99 17.91 -1.99
CA ILE A 683 11.21 17.61 -3.19
C ILE A 683 12.11 17.22 -4.37
N THR A 684 11.75 16.12 -5.03
CA THR A 684 12.47 15.57 -6.19
C THR A 684 11.56 15.55 -7.42
N LEU A 685 12.01 16.17 -8.52
CA LEU A 685 11.39 16.11 -9.85
C LEU A 685 12.33 15.39 -10.82
N MET A 686 11.98 14.18 -11.24
CA MET A 686 12.77 13.38 -12.17
C MET A 686 12.01 13.15 -13.48
N ASN A 687 12.54 13.68 -14.57
CA ASN A 687 11.97 13.54 -15.92
C ASN A 687 10.49 13.93 -15.99
N VAL A 688 10.17 15.13 -15.50
CA VAL A 688 8.87 15.76 -15.74
C VAL A 688 8.91 16.41 -17.12
N PHE A 689 8.03 15.98 -18.02
CA PHE A 689 8.04 16.40 -19.42
C PHE A 689 7.11 17.60 -19.70
N GLY A 690 6.15 17.88 -18.79
CA GLY A 690 5.32 19.08 -18.84
C GLY A 690 5.91 20.28 -18.09
N THR A 691 5.07 21.25 -17.79
CA THR A 691 5.45 22.40 -16.96
C THR A 691 5.33 22.04 -15.49
N SER A 692 6.37 22.31 -14.70
CA SER A 692 6.33 22.22 -13.24
C SER A 692 6.24 23.63 -12.65
N SER A 693 5.22 23.90 -11.84
CA SER A 693 5.07 25.14 -11.07
C SER A 693 5.17 24.83 -9.59
N ILE A 694 6.24 25.28 -8.95
CA ILE A 694 6.52 25.07 -7.52
C ILE A 694 6.48 26.45 -6.86
N SER A 695 5.42 26.73 -6.10
CA SER A 695 5.20 28.04 -5.47
C SER A 695 4.87 27.93 -3.99
N ASP A 696 5.30 28.89 -3.17
CA ASP A 696 5.03 28.91 -1.72
C ASP A 696 5.45 27.61 -1.00
N VAL A 697 6.62 27.07 -1.36
CA VAL A 697 7.14 25.81 -0.80
C VAL A 697 8.29 26.10 0.15
N THR A 698 8.21 25.54 1.36
CA THR A 698 9.25 25.65 2.39
C THR A 698 9.93 24.31 2.64
N VAL A 699 11.25 24.28 2.54
CA VAL A 699 12.07 23.06 2.63
C VAL A 699 13.23 23.25 3.61
N THR A 700 13.22 22.51 4.73
CA THR A 700 14.17 22.72 5.84
C THR A 700 14.82 21.44 6.37
N GLY A 701 16.13 21.45 6.60
CA GLY A 701 16.82 20.33 7.25
C GLY A 701 16.88 19.00 6.48
N ASN A 702 16.60 18.99 5.17
CA ASN A 702 16.62 17.79 4.33
C ASN A 702 18.03 17.48 3.81
N SER A 703 18.21 16.45 2.97
CA SER A 703 19.45 16.25 2.19
C SER A 703 19.69 17.46 1.28
N ASN A 704 19.03 17.60 0.14
CA ASN A 704 18.94 18.86 -0.60
C ASN A 704 17.52 19.41 -0.48
N GLY A 705 17.34 20.71 -0.73
CA GLY A 705 16.02 21.33 -0.72
C GLY A 705 15.16 20.84 -1.90
N LEU A 706 15.44 21.40 -3.08
CA LEU A 706 14.85 20.99 -4.35
C LEU A 706 15.87 20.25 -5.20
N TYR A 707 15.49 19.09 -5.74
CA TYR A 707 16.30 18.34 -6.70
C TYR A 707 15.55 18.15 -8.01
N ILE A 708 16.11 18.65 -9.12
CA ILE A 708 15.58 18.45 -10.47
C ILE A 708 16.59 17.64 -11.27
N TYR A 709 16.13 16.50 -11.79
CA TYR A 709 16.86 15.67 -12.74
C TYR A 709 16.09 15.59 -14.05
N HIS A 710 16.69 16.02 -15.15
CA HIS A 710 16.05 15.96 -16.46
C HIS A 710 17.04 15.49 -17.52
N ASP A 711 16.88 14.25 -17.95
CA ASP A 711 17.75 13.60 -18.94
C ASP A 711 16.92 13.05 -20.11
N SER A 712 16.35 13.99 -20.89
CA SER A 712 15.49 13.67 -22.03
C SER A 712 15.59 14.76 -23.10
N GLN A 713 15.35 14.39 -24.36
CA GLN A 713 15.24 15.34 -25.46
C GLN A 713 13.93 16.14 -25.45
N THR A 714 12.90 15.65 -24.75
CA THR A 714 11.65 16.37 -24.55
C THR A 714 11.91 17.58 -23.65
N ARG A 715 11.37 18.75 -23.99
CA ARG A 715 11.66 19.98 -23.24
C ARG A 715 11.00 19.96 -21.85
N GLY A 716 11.79 20.04 -20.78
CA GLY A 716 11.30 20.35 -19.43
C GLY A 716 11.17 21.85 -19.18
N SER A 717 10.13 22.27 -18.45
CA SER A 717 9.94 23.67 -18.01
C SER A 717 9.62 23.71 -16.52
N TYR A 718 10.43 24.42 -15.74
CA TYR A 718 10.35 24.46 -14.28
C TYR A 718 10.27 25.91 -13.80
N ASN A 719 9.15 26.28 -13.19
CA ASN A 719 8.90 27.59 -12.59
C ASN A 719 8.91 27.42 -11.08
N ILE A 720 9.90 28.02 -10.41
CA ILE A 720 10.08 28.01 -8.97
C ILE A 720 9.89 29.44 -8.48
N THR A 721 8.82 29.69 -7.74
CA THR A 721 8.50 31.02 -7.18
C THR A 721 8.31 30.94 -5.68
N ASP A 722 8.68 32.00 -4.94
CA ASP A 722 8.40 32.07 -3.49
C ASP A 722 8.91 30.84 -2.71
N PHE A 723 10.02 30.25 -3.19
CA PHE A 723 10.58 29.02 -2.65
C PHE A 723 11.53 29.35 -1.50
N MET A 724 11.33 28.71 -0.35
CA MET A 724 12.19 28.87 0.83
C MET A 724 12.96 27.58 1.09
N SER A 725 14.28 27.65 1.01
CA SER A 725 15.18 26.53 1.31
C SER A 725 16.13 26.95 2.42
N ASP A 726 15.97 26.38 3.62
CA ASP A 726 16.72 26.80 4.80
C ASP A 726 17.39 25.64 5.56
N GLY A 727 18.69 25.75 5.82
CA GLY A 727 19.40 24.82 6.70
C GLY A 727 19.48 23.37 6.21
N ASN A 728 19.37 23.10 4.90
CA ASN A 728 19.50 21.73 4.37
C ASN A 728 20.97 21.25 4.43
N ARG A 729 21.17 19.94 4.63
CA ARG A 729 22.50 19.31 4.78
C ARG A 729 23.34 19.33 3.49
N GLY A 730 22.68 19.51 2.37
CA GLY A 730 23.19 19.53 1.00
C GLY A 730 23.00 20.92 0.37
N ALA A 731 22.72 20.96 -0.93
CA ALA A 731 22.41 22.20 -1.64
C ALA A 731 20.96 22.65 -1.39
N GLY A 732 20.73 23.95 -1.42
CA GLY A 732 19.38 24.50 -1.36
C GLY A 732 18.54 24.13 -2.59
N VAL A 733 19.16 24.23 -3.78
CA VAL A 733 18.61 23.79 -5.07
C VAL A 733 19.70 23.07 -5.86
N LEU A 734 19.41 21.86 -6.32
CA LEU A 734 20.29 21.04 -7.17
C LEU A 734 19.60 20.74 -8.50
N LEU A 735 20.22 21.18 -9.60
CA LEU A 735 19.73 20.98 -10.96
C LEU A 735 20.73 20.11 -11.73
N GLN A 736 20.26 18.97 -12.23
CA GLN A 736 20.98 18.11 -13.17
C GLN A 736 20.20 18.05 -14.48
N LEU A 737 20.72 18.75 -15.50
CA LEU A 737 19.97 19.04 -16.71
C LEU A 737 20.73 18.58 -17.96
N SER A 738 20.01 17.93 -18.86
CA SER A 738 20.43 17.63 -20.23
C SER A 738 19.52 18.29 -21.26
N TYR A 739 20.00 18.42 -22.50
CA TYR A 739 19.24 18.93 -23.66
C TYR A 739 18.53 20.29 -23.41
N ARG A 740 17.33 20.51 -23.98
CA ARG A 740 16.56 21.77 -23.82
C ARG A 740 15.71 21.72 -22.56
N SER A 741 16.14 22.36 -21.48
CA SER A 741 15.33 22.61 -20.29
C SER A 741 15.25 24.11 -19.99
N HIS A 742 14.13 24.59 -19.44
CA HIS A 742 14.02 25.97 -18.93
C HIS A 742 13.74 25.94 -17.43
N VAL A 743 14.57 26.62 -16.65
CA VAL A 743 14.39 26.76 -15.21
C VAL A 743 14.32 28.23 -14.86
N TYR A 744 13.23 28.63 -14.21
CA TYR A 744 13.00 29.98 -13.69
C TYR A 744 12.94 29.90 -12.17
N ILE A 745 13.84 30.62 -11.47
CA ILE A 745 13.82 30.77 -10.02
C ILE A 745 13.57 32.25 -9.72
N PHE A 746 12.45 32.56 -9.08
CA PHE A 746 12.00 33.93 -8.86
C PHE A 746 11.51 34.15 -7.43
N ASN A 747 11.79 35.33 -6.86
CA ASN A 747 11.33 35.74 -5.53
C ASN A 747 11.59 34.71 -4.41
N SER A 748 12.68 33.96 -4.50
CA SER A 748 12.97 32.82 -3.64
C SER A 748 14.09 33.13 -2.63
N HIS A 749 14.07 32.43 -1.48
CA HIS A 749 15.03 32.54 -0.40
C HIS A 749 15.79 31.23 -0.19
N ILE A 750 17.08 31.21 -0.49
CA ILE A 750 17.94 30.03 -0.45
C ILE A 750 19.05 30.27 0.57
N ASN A 751 18.80 29.85 1.81
CA ASN A 751 19.54 30.28 2.98
C ASN A 751 20.17 29.12 3.77
N GLY A 752 21.36 29.34 4.34
CA GLY A 752 21.88 28.46 5.39
C GLY A 752 22.21 27.01 4.96
N ASN A 753 22.30 26.71 3.66
CA ASN A 753 22.51 25.34 3.17
C ASN A 753 24.00 24.94 3.22
N TRP A 754 24.27 23.70 3.62
CA TRP A 754 25.63 23.24 3.98
C TRP A 754 26.51 22.83 2.79
N GLN A 755 25.93 22.42 1.66
CA GLN A 755 26.68 22.09 0.45
C GLN A 755 26.42 23.05 -0.72
N GLY A 756 25.96 24.27 -0.42
CA GLY A 756 25.80 25.34 -1.41
C GLY A 756 24.37 25.85 -1.54
N GLY A 757 24.21 27.02 -2.16
CA GLY A 757 22.91 27.58 -2.51
C GLY A 757 22.29 26.84 -3.70
N VAL A 758 22.67 27.26 -4.91
CA VAL A 758 22.17 26.72 -6.19
C VAL A 758 23.31 26.06 -6.96
N SER A 759 23.17 24.77 -7.24
CA SER A 759 24.10 24.00 -8.08
C SER A 759 23.43 23.59 -9.37
N VAL A 760 24.07 23.88 -10.50
CA VAL A 760 23.60 23.52 -11.84
C VAL A 760 24.68 22.71 -12.54
N ASP A 761 24.40 21.43 -12.76
CA ASP A 761 25.26 20.50 -13.47
C ASP A 761 24.62 20.13 -14.82
N ILE A 762 25.36 20.35 -15.90
CA ILE A 762 24.83 20.27 -17.27
C ILE A 762 25.56 19.19 -18.06
N THR A 763 24.79 18.24 -18.61
CA THR A 763 25.31 17.09 -19.36
C THR A 763 24.62 16.92 -20.71
N GLY A 764 25.24 16.18 -21.65
CA GLY A 764 24.55 15.63 -22.83
C GLY A 764 23.78 16.63 -23.70
N ASN A 765 24.44 17.66 -24.25
CA ASN A 765 23.79 18.68 -25.07
C ASN A 765 24.45 18.93 -26.44
N SER A 766 23.77 19.69 -27.31
CA SER A 766 24.25 20.11 -28.63
C SER A 766 24.14 21.63 -28.79
N ILE A 767 24.78 22.18 -29.82
CA ILE A 767 24.83 23.63 -30.08
C ILE A 767 23.41 24.25 -30.19
N ASP A 768 22.43 23.49 -30.65
CA ASP A 768 21.03 23.96 -30.80
C ASP A 768 20.12 23.59 -29.63
N GLN A 769 20.59 22.77 -28.68
CA GLN A 769 19.75 22.18 -27.64
C GLN A 769 20.44 22.21 -26.29
N TYR A 770 20.44 23.38 -25.63
CA TYR A 770 21.03 23.56 -24.32
C TYR A 770 20.06 24.19 -23.30
N PRO A 771 20.27 23.99 -21.98
CA PRO A 771 19.40 24.54 -20.96
C PRO A 771 19.46 26.06 -20.83
N GLN A 772 18.35 26.65 -20.39
CA GLN A 772 18.22 28.05 -20.02
C GLN A 772 17.91 28.14 -18.52
N ILE A 773 18.73 28.87 -17.78
CA ILE A 773 18.55 29.08 -16.34
C ILE A 773 18.37 30.57 -16.11
N THR A 774 17.23 30.96 -15.53
CA THR A 774 16.92 32.34 -15.16
C THR A 774 16.74 32.43 -13.65
N MET A 775 17.48 33.33 -13.01
CA MET A 775 17.33 33.63 -11.58
C MET A 775 17.10 35.13 -11.41
N THR A 776 15.92 35.51 -10.90
CA THR A 776 15.57 36.92 -10.73
C THR A 776 14.95 37.23 -9.38
N ASN A 777 15.35 38.34 -8.76
CA ASN A 777 14.79 38.81 -7.49
C ASN A 777 14.89 37.78 -6.35
N ASN A 778 15.97 37.00 -6.27
CA ASN A 778 16.17 36.01 -5.21
C ASN A 778 17.14 36.49 -4.14
N THR A 779 17.03 35.92 -2.95
CA THR A 779 18.06 36.03 -1.90
C THR A 779 18.79 34.69 -1.75
N VAL A 780 20.10 34.69 -1.92
CA VAL A 780 20.96 33.52 -1.72
C VAL A 780 21.98 33.86 -0.64
N ALA A 781 21.69 33.49 0.60
CA ALA A 781 22.41 34.01 1.76
C ALA A 781 22.88 32.95 2.75
N ASN A 782 23.93 33.24 3.51
CA ASN A 782 24.37 32.39 4.64
C ASN A 782 24.70 30.92 4.27
N ASN A 783 24.87 30.60 2.98
CA ASN A 783 25.20 29.25 2.55
C ASN A 783 26.69 28.99 2.76
N LYS A 784 27.03 27.70 2.93
CA LYS A 784 28.41 27.22 2.92
C LYS A 784 28.80 26.79 1.52
N ARG A 785 30.11 26.75 1.25
CA ARG A 785 30.70 26.31 -0.02
C ARG A 785 30.50 27.27 -1.19
N PHE A 786 29.26 27.59 -1.57
CA PHE A 786 29.00 28.51 -2.69
C PHE A 786 27.57 29.05 -2.66
N ALA A 787 27.33 30.15 -3.37
CA ALA A 787 25.98 30.67 -3.61
C ALA A 787 25.39 30.11 -4.92
N LEU A 788 26.11 30.21 -6.04
CA LEU A 788 25.64 29.76 -7.35
C LEU A 788 26.79 29.18 -8.19
N HIS A 789 26.71 27.89 -8.53
CA HIS A 789 27.68 27.23 -9.42
C HIS A 789 27.00 26.66 -10.67
N GLY A 790 27.47 27.04 -11.86
CA GLY A 790 27.06 26.48 -13.15
C GLY A 790 28.19 25.72 -13.85
N LYS A 791 28.08 24.40 -13.96
CA LYS A 791 29.15 23.50 -14.41
C LYS A 791 28.74 22.68 -15.63
N GLY A 792 29.75 22.08 -16.28
CA GLY A 792 29.54 21.12 -17.38
C GLY A 792 29.48 21.80 -18.75
N GLU A 793 28.52 21.38 -19.56
CA GLU A 793 28.41 21.68 -20.99
C GLU A 793 27.83 23.10 -21.30
N LEU A 794 27.43 23.36 -22.55
CA LEU A 794 26.86 24.63 -23.02
C LEU A 794 25.55 24.98 -22.28
N ALA A 795 25.33 26.26 -21.94
CA ALA A 795 24.06 26.74 -21.36
C ALA A 795 23.94 28.27 -21.40
N ASN A 796 22.72 28.78 -21.18
CA ASN A 796 22.48 30.20 -20.93
C ASN A 796 22.08 30.46 -19.48
N PHE A 797 22.64 31.51 -18.91
CA PHE A 797 22.36 31.99 -17.56
C PHE A 797 21.96 33.46 -17.61
N GLU A 798 20.72 33.75 -17.18
CA GLU A 798 20.18 35.10 -17.03
C GLU A 798 19.97 35.36 -15.53
N ILE A 799 20.91 36.05 -14.91
CA ILE A 799 20.97 36.23 -13.46
C ILE A 799 20.85 37.71 -13.14
N SER A 800 19.70 38.14 -12.65
CA SER A 800 19.46 39.56 -12.40
C SER A 800 18.71 39.90 -11.12
N TRP A 801 18.94 41.08 -10.56
CA TRP A 801 18.22 41.57 -9.37
C TRP A 801 18.32 40.65 -8.14
N ASN A 802 19.36 39.82 -8.02
CA ASN A 802 19.52 38.93 -6.86
C ASN A 802 20.37 39.59 -5.77
N SER A 803 20.08 39.24 -4.51
CA SER A 803 20.94 39.55 -3.36
C SER A 803 21.72 38.30 -2.96
N ILE A 804 23.04 38.33 -3.14
CA ILE A 804 23.96 37.25 -2.81
C ILE A 804 24.87 37.73 -1.67
N ASN A 805 24.56 37.34 -0.44
CA ASN A 805 25.23 37.92 0.72
C ASN A 805 25.55 36.92 1.84
N GLN A 806 26.56 37.25 2.65
CA GLN A 806 26.90 36.48 3.86
C GLN A 806 27.23 34.99 3.59
N ASN A 807 27.59 34.62 2.37
CA ASN A 807 27.99 33.25 2.06
C ASN A 807 29.46 33.02 2.45
N SER A 808 29.76 31.83 2.97
CA SER A 808 31.09 31.47 3.46
C SER A 808 31.69 30.36 2.59
N CYS A 809 32.62 30.76 1.73
CA CYS A 809 33.19 29.99 0.62
C CYS A 809 34.75 30.09 0.57
N PRO A 810 35.49 29.86 1.67
CA PRO A 810 36.95 30.04 1.73
C PRO A 810 37.76 29.18 0.72
N TYR A 811 37.19 28.09 0.18
CA TYR A 811 37.91 27.15 -0.69
C TYR A 811 37.41 27.12 -2.15
N GLN A 812 36.42 27.94 -2.50
CA GLN A 812 35.88 27.98 -3.86
C GLN A 812 35.09 29.28 -4.09
N PRO A 813 34.79 29.64 -5.35
CA PRO A 813 34.15 30.94 -5.60
C PRO A 813 32.71 31.02 -5.10
N VAL A 814 32.25 32.22 -4.71
CA VAL A 814 30.84 32.46 -4.32
C VAL A 814 29.91 32.18 -5.50
N VAL A 815 30.22 32.77 -6.66
CA VAL A 815 29.55 32.51 -7.93
C VAL A 815 30.59 31.97 -8.91
N ALA A 816 30.33 30.81 -9.51
CA ALA A 816 31.28 30.17 -10.42
C ALA A 816 30.61 29.60 -11.67
N PHE A 817 31.24 29.81 -12.83
CA PHE A 817 30.88 29.15 -14.08
C PHE A 817 32.10 28.41 -14.65
N LYS A 818 31.97 27.09 -14.86
CA LYS A 818 33.08 26.21 -15.25
C LYS A 818 32.71 25.24 -16.38
N GLY A 819 33.71 24.63 -17.01
CA GLY A 819 33.54 23.64 -18.08
C GLY A 819 33.54 24.29 -19.47
N LYS A 820 32.60 23.92 -20.35
CA LYS A 820 32.50 24.52 -21.69
C LYS A 820 31.94 25.96 -21.65
N PRO A 821 32.22 26.78 -22.69
CA PRO A 821 31.70 28.14 -22.79
C PRO A 821 30.19 28.23 -22.60
N LYS A 822 29.75 29.26 -21.86
CA LYS A 822 28.34 29.53 -21.54
C LYS A 822 27.99 30.97 -21.93
N CYS A 823 26.73 31.22 -22.25
CA CYS A 823 26.19 32.57 -22.31
C CYS A 823 25.81 32.98 -20.89
N ILE A 824 26.39 34.06 -20.39
CA ILE A 824 26.18 34.53 -19.02
C ILE A 824 25.84 36.01 -19.08
N ASN A 825 24.66 36.36 -18.61
CA ASN A 825 24.24 37.72 -18.33
C ASN A 825 24.02 37.87 -16.82
N PHE A 826 24.92 38.59 -16.17
CA PHE A 826 24.89 38.84 -14.74
C PHE A 826 24.73 40.34 -14.50
N CYS A 827 23.50 40.78 -14.22
CA CYS A 827 23.18 42.20 -14.15
C CYS A 827 22.29 42.63 -12.99
N PHE A 828 22.46 43.86 -12.49
CA PHE A 828 21.63 44.41 -11.39
C PHE A 828 21.66 43.59 -10.10
N ASN A 829 22.70 42.78 -9.86
CA ASN A 829 22.82 41.99 -8.64
C ASN A 829 23.57 42.76 -7.54
N ASN A 830 23.23 42.47 -6.28
CA ASN A 830 23.98 42.94 -5.11
C ASN A 830 24.73 41.75 -4.50
N VAL A 831 26.06 41.77 -4.61
CA VAL A 831 26.96 40.74 -4.10
C VAL A 831 27.81 41.33 -2.98
N SER A 832 27.45 41.04 -1.73
CA SER A 832 28.08 41.73 -0.60
C SER A 832 28.32 40.86 0.63
N ASN A 833 29.32 41.22 1.43
CA ASN A 833 29.61 40.54 2.70
C ASN A 833 29.86 39.03 2.57
N ASN A 834 30.40 38.57 1.43
CA ASN A 834 30.75 37.17 1.25
C ASN A 834 32.24 36.93 1.57
N ASN A 835 32.55 35.76 2.14
CA ASN A 835 33.92 35.33 2.37
C ASN A 835 34.34 34.30 1.30
N ALA A 836 35.19 34.69 0.36
CA ALA A 836 35.78 33.73 -0.57
C ALA A 836 37.09 34.23 -1.16
N ARG A 837 37.91 33.30 -1.64
CA ARG A 837 39.13 33.64 -2.37
C ARG A 837 38.80 34.34 -3.69
N GLU A 838 37.80 33.82 -4.40
CA GLU A 838 37.21 34.45 -5.58
C GLU A 838 35.72 34.75 -5.35
N ILE A 839 35.24 35.97 -5.62
CA ILE A 839 33.80 36.27 -5.44
C ILE A 839 33.02 35.81 -6.68
N PHE A 840 33.46 36.22 -7.86
CA PHE A 840 32.87 35.81 -9.13
C PHE A 840 33.95 35.21 -10.02
N SER A 841 33.79 33.98 -10.47
CA SER A 841 34.78 33.28 -11.29
C SER A 841 34.16 32.65 -12.53
N VAL A 842 34.72 32.93 -13.70
CA VAL A 842 34.41 32.27 -14.96
C VAL A 842 35.68 31.61 -15.47
N LEU A 843 35.70 30.29 -15.54
CA LEU A 843 36.87 29.52 -15.99
C LEU A 843 36.42 28.46 -16.98
N PHE A 844 36.54 28.75 -18.28
CA PHE A 844 36.26 27.76 -19.33
C PHE A 844 37.50 26.92 -19.66
N GLU A 845 37.33 25.59 -19.66
CA GLU A 845 38.43 24.62 -19.76
C GLU A 845 38.65 24.09 -21.18
N ASP A 846 37.66 24.22 -22.08
CA ASP A 846 37.70 23.69 -23.45
C ASP A 846 38.20 24.78 -24.44
N GLN A 847 39.23 24.45 -25.24
CA GLN A 847 39.83 25.33 -26.25
C GLN A 847 39.26 25.17 -27.66
N SER A 848 38.15 24.43 -27.82
CA SER A 848 37.49 24.29 -29.12
C SER A 848 36.91 25.64 -29.59
N ARG A 849 37.50 26.20 -30.66
CA ARG A 849 37.11 27.47 -31.34
C ARG A 849 35.70 27.46 -31.98
N VAL A 850 34.77 26.60 -31.56
CA VAL A 850 33.57 26.23 -32.35
C VAL A 850 32.28 26.90 -31.85
N VAL A 851 32.30 27.90 -30.97
CA VAL A 851 31.06 28.56 -30.51
C VAL A 851 31.07 30.06 -30.80
N GLU A 852 30.67 30.43 -32.02
CA GLU A 852 30.48 31.82 -32.54
C GLU A 852 29.46 32.69 -31.76
N LYS A 853 29.05 32.33 -30.52
CA LYS A 853 27.97 33.02 -29.77
C LYS A 853 28.05 33.02 -28.24
N SER A 854 29.09 32.47 -27.61
CA SER A 854 29.21 32.62 -26.14
C SER A 854 29.55 34.06 -25.79
N ARG A 855 28.88 34.64 -24.80
CA ARG A 855 29.12 36.00 -24.30
C ARG A 855 29.07 35.99 -22.78
N VAL A 856 29.99 36.70 -22.15
CA VAL A 856 29.95 36.97 -20.70
C VAL A 856 29.75 38.46 -20.51
N LEU A 857 28.59 38.84 -19.96
CA LEU A 857 28.25 40.20 -19.58
C LEU A 857 28.08 40.29 -18.07
N ILE A 858 28.88 41.14 -17.44
CA ILE A 858 28.78 41.51 -16.03
C ILE A 858 28.55 43.03 -16.00
N THR A 859 27.32 43.46 -15.74
CA THR A 859 26.98 44.89 -15.83
C THR A 859 26.00 45.35 -14.77
N ASP A 860 26.11 46.61 -14.33
CA ASP A 860 25.15 47.22 -13.41
C ASP A 860 25.04 46.49 -12.06
N ASN A 861 26.09 45.81 -11.61
CA ASN A 861 26.11 45.12 -10.31
C ASN A 861 26.75 45.98 -9.22
N ILE A 862 26.34 45.75 -7.96
CA ILE A 862 27.01 46.25 -6.77
C ILE A 862 27.77 45.08 -6.16
N ILE A 863 29.10 45.17 -6.10
CA ILE A 863 29.97 44.12 -5.58
C ILE A 863 30.87 44.75 -4.52
N ASN A 864 30.46 44.70 -3.26
CA ASN A 864 31.13 45.44 -2.19
C ASN A 864 31.24 44.67 -0.87
N GLU A 865 32.14 45.11 0.01
CA GLU A 865 32.32 44.54 1.36
C GLU A 865 32.58 43.02 1.38
N ASN A 866 33.00 42.44 0.26
CA ASN A 866 33.46 41.06 0.22
C ASN A 866 34.91 40.98 0.68
N PHE A 867 35.29 39.83 1.23
CA PHE A 867 36.60 39.64 1.84
C PHE A 867 37.08 38.20 1.68
N TYR A 868 38.37 37.98 1.94
CA TYR A 868 38.93 36.65 2.03
C TYR A 868 39.54 36.42 3.42
N SER A 869 38.97 35.48 4.17
CA SER A 869 39.53 35.01 5.44
C SER A 869 39.75 33.49 5.37
N PRO A 870 40.99 33.00 5.19
CA PRO A 870 41.30 31.57 5.14
C PRO A 870 41.17 30.88 6.50
N SER A 871 41.01 31.65 7.58
CA SER A 871 40.81 31.14 8.94
C SER A 871 39.39 30.65 9.21
N GLU A 872 38.41 31.12 8.43
CA GLU A 872 37.04 30.64 8.51
C GLU A 872 36.91 29.30 7.77
N THR A 873 36.14 28.38 8.33
CA THR A 873 35.90 27.07 7.72
C THR A 873 34.52 27.03 7.07
N ASP A 874 34.39 26.42 5.89
CA ASP A 874 33.10 26.02 5.31
C ASP A 874 32.58 24.68 5.86
N GLY A 875 33.25 24.12 6.87
CA GLY A 875 32.97 22.80 7.45
C GLY A 875 33.62 21.63 6.70
N ASN A 876 34.40 21.86 5.64
CA ASN A 876 35.11 20.82 4.91
C ASN A 876 36.56 20.65 5.40
N PHE A 877 36.82 19.60 6.18
CA PHE A 877 38.16 19.29 6.72
C PHE A 877 39.13 18.68 5.68
N GLN A 878 38.71 18.46 4.43
CA GLN A 878 39.58 17.89 3.38
C GLN A 878 40.55 18.90 2.76
N TYR A 879 40.32 20.20 2.90
CA TYR A 879 41.19 21.22 2.34
C TYR A 879 42.08 21.83 3.43
N SER A 880 43.40 21.75 3.24
CA SER A 880 44.35 22.50 4.09
C SER A 880 44.17 23.99 3.82
N PRO A 881 44.21 24.87 4.84
CA PRO A 881 44.25 26.31 4.62
C PRO A 881 45.41 26.60 3.67
N TYR A 882 45.11 27.24 2.54
CA TYR A 882 46.14 27.74 1.66
C TYR A 882 46.85 28.87 2.42
N PRO A 883 48.19 28.83 2.57
CA PRO A 883 48.93 29.90 3.25
C PRO A 883 49.03 31.19 2.41
N ASP A 884 48.46 31.19 1.20
CA ASP A 884 48.54 32.27 0.24
C ASP A 884 47.36 33.26 0.43
N PRO A 885 47.62 34.54 0.74
CA PRO A 885 46.59 35.56 0.88
C PRO A 885 45.98 36.02 -0.45
N TYR A 886 46.47 35.54 -1.60
CA TYR A 886 45.96 35.94 -2.92
C TYR A 886 44.46 35.72 -3.05
N SER A 887 43.72 36.80 -3.30
CA SER A 887 42.28 36.82 -3.50
C SER A 887 41.91 37.76 -4.64
N CYS A 888 40.83 37.45 -5.37
CA CYS A 888 40.37 38.23 -6.50
C CYS A 888 38.86 38.43 -6.48
N THR A 889 38.38 39.65 -6.67
CA THR A 889 36.92 39.89 -6.69
C THR A 889 36.28 39.23 -7.92
N ILE A 890 36.78 39.52 -9.12
CA ILE A 890 36.28 38.95 -10.37
C ILE A 890 37.43 38.26 -11.10
N GLU A 891 37.25 36.99 -11.43
CA GLU A 891 38.21 36.18 -12.19
C GLU A 891 37.59 35.72 -13.51
N ILE A 892 38.29 35.94 -14.62
CA ILE A 892 37.83 35.59 -15.97
C ILE A 892 38.92 34.81 -16.69
N GLY A 893 38.61 33.62 -17.20
CA GLY A 893 39.55 32.77 -17.92
C GLY A 893 38.90 31.79 -18.89
N GLY A 894 39.72 31.25 -19.78
CA GLY A 894 39.29 30.38 -20.88
C GLY A 894 39.01 31.13 -22.19
N TYR A 895 38.68 30.39 -23.24
CA TYR A 895 38.47 30.95 -24.58
C TYR A 895 37.00 31.38 -24.76
N ASN A 896 36.78 32.67 -25.04
CA ASN A 896 35.47 33.25 -25.37
C ASN A 896 35.70 34.48 -26.26
N GLU A 897 34.79 34.74 -27.20
CA GLU A 897 34.90 35.88 -28.13
C GLU A 897 34.60 37.23 -27.46
N ASN A 898 33.86 37.26 -26.34
CA ASN A 898 33.42 38.52 -25.73
C ASN A 898 33.25 38.45 -24.21
N TYR A 899 34.25 39.00 -23.49
CA TYR A 899 34.18 39.29 -22.06
C TYR A 899 33.95 40.80 -21.84
N THR A 900 32.80 41.15 -21.25
CA THR A 900 32.44 42.53 -20.93
C THR A 900 32.08 42.65 -19.45
N VAL A 901 32.82 43.51 -18.73
CA VAL A 901 32.59 43.87 -17.33
C VAL A 901 32.45 45.39 -17.28
N THR A 902 31.24 45.95 -17.26
CA THR A 902 31.06 47.41 -17.38
C THR A 902 29.98 47.95 -16.46
N HIS A 903 30.01 49.22 -16.07
CA HIS A 903 28.95 49.83 -15.26
C HIS A 903 28.71 49.16 -13.89
N ASN A 904 29.73 48.51 -13.31
CA ASN A 904 29.64 47.91 -11.98
C ASN A 904 30.21 48.85 -10.92
N LEU A 905 29.66 48.77 -9.70
CA LEU A 905 30.19 49.41 -8.50
C LEU A 905 30.97 48.39 -7.68
N ILE A 906 32.30 48.40 -7.80
CA ILE A 906 33.17 47.39 -7.20
C ILE A 906 34.02 48.04 -6.09
N ASP A 907 33.77 47.66 -4.83
CA ASP A 907 34.47 48.21 -3.67
C ASP A 907 34.70 47.14 -2.59
N ASN A 908 35.81 46.42 -2.71
CA ASN A 908 36.18 45.32 -1.82
C ASN A 908 37.59 45.55 -1.25
N ALA A 909 37.71 46.51 -0.33
CA ALA A 909 39.00 46.93 0.25
C ALA A 909 39.80 45.79 0.91
N ASN A 910 39.14 44.71 1.33
CA ASN A 910 39.75 43.54 1.98
C ASN A 910 40.12 42.41 1.01
N MET A 911 40.02 42.64 -0.30
CA MET A 911 40.48 41.73 -1.35
C MET A 911 41.80 42.24 -1.95
N ASN A 912 42.71 41.34 -2.32
CA ASN A 912 44.02 41.73 -2.86
C ASN A 912 43.89 42.32 -4.28
N HIS A 913 43.04 41.72 -5.11
CA HIS A 913 42.82 42.12 -6.50
C HIS A 913 41.33 42.28 -6.81
N THR A 914 41.02 43.16 -7.76
CA THR A 914 39.65 43.45 -8.20
C THR A 914 39.27 42.64 -9.44
N LEU A 915 40.10 42.64 -10.48
CA LEU A 915 39.86 41.86 -11.70
C LEU A 915 41.13 41.12 -12.10
N CYS A 916 41.03 39.81 -12.24
CA CYS A 916 42.16 38.94 -12.61
C CYS A 916 41.89 38.22 -13.92
N SER A 917 42.71 38.52 -14.93
CA SER A 917 42.69 37.87 -16.23
C SER A 917 43.43 36.54 -16.18
N ARG A 918 42.71 35.48 -16.48
CA ARG A 918 43.23 34.15 -16.80
C ARG A 918 43.02 33.77 -18.25
N VAL A 919 42.48 34.68 -19.06
CA VAL A 919 42.29 34.47 -20.50
C VAL A 919 43.67 34.39 -21.14
N GLY A 920 44.03 33.22 -21.67
CA GLY A 920 45.35 33.01 -22.26
C GLY A 920 45.43 33.69 -23.62
N THR A 921 46.48 34.46 -23.86
CA THR A 921 46.72 35.12 -25.15
C THR A 921 48.14 34.93 -25.65
N THR A 922 48.32 35.05 -26.96
CA THR A 922 49.65 35.13 -27.60
C THR A 922 49.92 36.50 -28.21
N PHE A 923 48.96 37.43 -28.14
CA PHE A 923 49.04 38.75 -28.74
C PHE A 923 48.38 39.82 -27.83
N PRO A 924 48.85 41.08 -27.84
CA PRO A 924 48.37 42.13 -26.94
C PRO A 924 46.98 42.72 -27.29
N ASP A 925 46.32 42.23 -28.35
CA ASP A 925 45.05 42.72 -28.90
C ASP A 925 43.81 41.99 -28.36
N GLU A 926 43.97 40.84 -27.69
CA GLU A 926 42.88 40.22 -26.93
C GLU A 926 42.68 40.98 -25.61
N THR A 927 41.49 41.55 -25.44
CA THR A 927 41.15 42.41 -24.30
C THR A 927 39.87 41.94 -23.60
N ILE A 928 39.83 42.14 -22.28
CA ILE A 928 38.61 42.14 -21.49
C ILE A 928 38.12 43.58 -21.42
N ASN A 929 36.92 43.86 -21.94
CA ASN A 929 36.35 45.20 -21.87
C ASN A 929 35.87 45.48 -20.43
N ALA A 930 36.61 46.31 -19.71
CA ALA A 930 36.39 46.62 -18.30
C ALA A 930 36.04 48.11 -18.04
N LYS A 931 35.52 48.81 -19.05
CA LYS A 931 35.26 50.26 -19.00
C LYS A 931 34.07 50.61 -18.13
N TYR A 932 34.05 51.85 -17.68
CA TYR A 932 32.93 52.46 -16.95
C TYR A 932 32.57 51.71 -15.66
N ASN A 933 33.55 51.12 -14.96
CA ASN A 933 33.35 50.60 -13.61
C ASN A 933 33.87 51.59 -12.57
N TRP A 934 33.28 51.57 -11.38
CA TRP A 934 33.89 52.14 -10.17
C TRP A 934 34.78 51.07 -9.52
N TRP A 935 36.01 51.43 -9.19
CA TRP A 935 37.06 50.52 -8.70
C TRP A 935 37.38 50.69 -7.21
N GLY A 936 36.54 51.43 -6.46
CA GLY A 936 36.78 51.79 -5.06
C GLY A 936 37.70 53.00 -4.88
N THR A 937 38.33 53.49 -5.94
CA THR A 937 39.31 54.59 -5.91
C THR A 937 39.33 55.33 -7.25
N VAL A 938 39.79 56.58 -7.23
CA VAL A 938 40.10 57.38 -8.43
C VAL A 938 41.61 57.45 -8.72
N ASP A 939 42.44 56.85 -7.86
CA ASP A 939 43.88 56.76 -8.08
C ASP A 939 44.18 55.64 -9.11
N GLU A 940 44.50 56.04 -10.33
CA GLU A 940 44.82 55.13 -11.44
C GLU A 940 45.93 54.14 -11.10
N LYS A 941 46.93 54.53 -10.28
CA LYS A 941 48.00 53.63 -9.86
C LYS A 941 47.49 52.55 -8.91
N GLU A 942 46.54 52.89 -8.05
CA GLU A 942 45.88 51.91 -7.18
C GLU A 942 45.00 50.95 -7.99
N ILE A 943 44.27 51.44 -9.00
CA ILE A 943 43.50 50.61 -9.94
C ILE A 943 44.44 49.62 -10.65
N GLN A 944 45.54 50.12 -11.24
CA GLN A 944 46.52 49.29 -11.95
C GLN A 944 47.13 48.19 -11.06
N ASN A 945 47.37 48.46 -9.78
CA ASN A 945 47.91 47.46 -8.84
C ASN A 945 46.87 46.39 -8.42
N LYS A 946 45.57 46.71 -8.53
CA LYS A 946 44.47 45.80 -8.20
C LYS A 946 43.99 44.99 -9.40
N VAL A 947 44.43 45.31 -10.61
CA VAL A 947 44.16 44.55 -11.83
C VAL A 947 45.33 43.62 -12.09
N VAL A 948 45.06 42.35 -12.41
CA VAL A 948 46.07 41.37 -12.84
C VAL A 948 45.80 41.03 -14.30
N ASP A 949 46.66 41.47 -15.22
CA ASP A 949 46.44 41.32 -16.66
C ASP A 949 47.74 41.15 -17.49
N PHE A 950 47.68 41.46 -18.80
CA PHE A 950 48.81 41.41 -19.72
C PHE A 950 50.05 42.19 -19.24
N ASP A 951 49.87 43.29 -18.52
CA ASP A 951 50.98 44.11 -18.01
C ASP A 951 51.66 43.48 -16.77
N ASP A 952 51.02 42.48 -16.15
CA ASP A 952 51.61 41.62 -15.11
C ASP A 952 52.24 40.35 -15.70
N TRP A 953 51.45 39.64 -16.53
CA TRP A 953 51.81 38.40 -17.19
C TRP A 953 51.44 38.48 -18.67
N ASN A 954 52.45 38.52 -19.54
CA ASN A 954 52.24 38.77 -20.97
C ASN A 954 51.64 37.57 -21.75
N ASP A 955 51.26 36.51 -21.03
CA ASP A 955 50.47 35.38 -21.52
C ASP A 955 48.97 35.50 -21.20
N ARG A 956 48.53 36.64 -20.63
CA ARG A 956 47.13 36.94 -20.25
C ARG A 956 46.53 38.07 -21.06
N ALA A 957 45.22 38.05 -21.30
CA ALA A 957 44.53 39.15 -21.97
C ALA A 957 44.60 40.45 -21.15
N LEU A 958 44.72 41.58 -21.85
CA LEU A 958 44.74 42.92 -21.26
C LEU A 958 43.36 43.28 -20.71
N VAL A 959 43.31 43.96 -19.57
CA VAL A 959 42.07 44.52 -19.02
C VAL A 959 41.95 45.98 -19.44
N ASP A 960 41.01 46.28 -20.33
CA ASP A 960 40.74 47.65 -20.78
C ASP A 960 39.77 48.36 -19.82
N TYR A 961 40.31 48.90 -18.72
CA TYR A 961 39.53 49.56 -17.66
C TYR A 961 39.28 51.06 -17.89
N PHE A 962 39.86 51.66 -18.94
CA PHE A 962 39.78 53.11 -19.18
C PHE A 962 38.75 53.46 -20.29
N PRO A 963 37.85 54.44 -20.07
CA PRO A 963 37.72 55.26 -18.88
C PRO A 963 37.01 54.51 -17.74
N TYR A 964 37.41 54.78 -16.50
CA TYR A 964 36.74 54.31 -15.28
C TYR A 964 35.85 55.41 -14.67
N LEU A 965 34.91 55.06 -13.77
CA LEU A 965 34.03 56.03 -13.11
C LEU A 965 34.77 56.80 -12.01
N THR A 966 34.51 58.10 -11.89
CA THR A 966 35.16 58.97 -10.89
C THR A 966 34.45 59.00 -9.52
N GLY A 967 33.41 58.20 -9.32
CA GLY A 967 32.69 58.11 -8.06
C GLY A 967 31.87 56.81 -7.93
N PRO A 968 31.38 56.49 -6.71
CA PRO A 968 30.65 55.26 -6.39
C PRO A 968 29.16 55.30 -6.82
N ASP A 969 28.89 55.83 -8.01
CA ASP A 969 27.56 55.89 -8.63
C ASP A 969 27.72 55.58 -10.11
N VAL A 970 26.85 54.72 -10.66
CA VAL A 970 26.85 54.30 -12.07
C VAL A 970 26.71 55.48 -13.04
N ASN A 971 26.20 56.62 -12.57
CA ASN A 971 26.06 57.86 -13.35
C ASN A 971 27.22 58.84 -13.17
N SER A 972 28.27 58.47 -12.43
CA SER A 972 29.45 59.31 -12.22
C SER A 972 30.15 59.62 -13.55
N GLN A 973 30.86 60.75 -13.60
CA GLN A 973 31.59 61.11 -14.82
C GLN A 973 32.72 60.11 -15.09
N PRO A 974 32.93 59.68 -16.34
CA PRO A 974 34.11 58.90 -16.71
C PRO A 974 35.39 59.72 -16.53
N ALA A 975 36.49 59.06 -16.16
CA ALA A 975 37.81 59.68 -16.07
C ALA A 975 38.28 60.18 -17.44
N GLU A 976 39.00 61.31 -17.46
CA GLU A 976 39.63 61.86 -18.66
C GLU A 976 41.00 61.21 -18.92
N PRO A 977 41.40 60.96 -20.18
CA PRO A 977 42.63 60.23 -20.49
C PRO A 977 43.85 60.94 -19.90
N SER A 978 44.58 60.28 -19.01
CA SER A 978 45.87 60.78 -18.56
C SER A 978 46.94 60.45 -19.63
N ILE A 979 47.73 61.43 -20.06
CA ILE A 979 48.90 61.16 -20.93
C ILE A 979 49.96 60.51 -20.05
N GLN A 980 49.96 59.17 -19.97
CA GLN A 980 50.98 58.45 -19.24
C GLN A 980 52.34 58.55 -19.95
N ASN A 981 53.20 59.45 -19.49
CA ASN A 981 54.64 59.30 -19.69
C ASN A 981 55.13 58.24 -18.69
N ILE A 982 55.09 56.97 -19.08
CA ILE A 982 55.61 55.87 -18.25
C ILE A 982 57.11 56.10 -18.05
N THR A 983 57.47 56.63 -16.88
CA THR A 983 58.85 56.68 -16.42
C THR A 983 59.07 55.43 -15.57
N MET A 984 59.54 54.35 -16.20
CA MET A 984 59.96 53.15 -15.49
C MET A 984 61.12 53.51 -14.54
N THR A 985 60.90 53.35 -13.24
CA THR A 985 61.92 53.61 -12.21
C THR A 985 62.77 52.35 -11.98
N THR A 986 63.94 52.47 -11.32
CA THR A 986 64.89 51.35 -11.13
C THR A 986 64.28 50.13 -10.42
N ASP A 987 63.22 50.35 -9.63
CA ASP A 987 62.65 49.39 -8.68
C ASP A 987 61.27 48.85 -9.12
N ASP A 988 60.80 49.24 -10.32
CA ASP A 988 59.45 48.95 -10.83
C ASP A 988 59.41 48.83 -12.37
N ILE A 989 60.30 47.99 -12.93
CA ILE A 989 60.34 47.72 -14.37
C ILE A 989 59.40 46.53 -14.70
N GLY A 990 58.46 46.75 -15.64
CA GLY A 990 57.51 45.74 -16.10
C GLY A 990 56.35 46.35 -16.92
N GLY A 991 55.51 45.53 -17.54
CA GLY A 991 54.38 45.93 -18.39
C GLY A 991 54.77 46.30 -19.83
N ARG A 992 53.83 46.90 -20.57
CA ARG A 992 54.05 47.38 -21.95
C ARG A 992 54.90 48.66 -21.99
N LEU A 993 56.02 48.59 -22.72
CA LEU A 993 56.91 49.71 -23.00
C LEU A 993 56.52 50.35 -24.35
N TYR A 994 56.24 51.65 -24.34
CA TYR A 994 55.87 52.43 -25.52
C TYR A 994 57.03 53.27 -26.11
N GLY A 995 58.13 53.47 -25.36
CA GLY A 995 59.25 54.34 -25.73
C GLY A 995 60.64 53.71 -25.54
N THR A 996 61.68 54.54 -25.39
CA THR A 996 63.06 54.06 -25.13
C THR A 996 63.37 53.98 -23.65
N LEU A 997 63.74 52.79 -23.17
CA LEU A 997 64.26 52.55 -21.82
C LEU A 997 65.78 52.36 -21.89
N HIS A 998 66.55 53.21 -21.19
CA HIS A 998 68.01 53.13 -21.14
C HIS A 998 68.49 52.76 -19.73
N LEU A 999 68.96 51.52 -19.56
CA LEU A 999 69.45 50.99 -18.29
C LEU A 999 70.96 51.25 -18.17
N THR A 1000 71.34 52.14 -17.25
CA THR A 1000 72.74 52.53 -17.01
C THR A 1000 73.39 51.74 -15.87
N GLU A 1001 74.72 51.59 -15.91
CA GLU A 1001 75.48 50.92 -14.84
C GLU A 1001 75.24 51.58 -13.46
N SER A 1002 75.05 52.90 -13.42
CA SER A 1002 74.81 53.68 -12.19
C SER A 1002 73.50 53.35 -11.46
N GLY A 1003 72.50 52.82 -12.17
CA GLY A 1003 71.21 52.39 -11.60
C GLY A 1003 71.11 50.89 -11.32
N SER A 1004 72.19 50.13 -11.52
CA SER A 1004 72.28 48.69 -11.25
C SER A 1004 72.34 48.41 -9.74
N PRO A 1005 71.67 47.37 -9.21
CA PRO A 1005 70.87 46.37 -9.93
C PRO A 1005 69.42 46.82 -10.16
N TYR A 1006 68.91 46.61 -11.38
CA TYR A 1006 67.49 46.79 -11.70
C TYR A 1006 66.68 45.55 -11.30
N THR A 1007 65.43 45.73 -10.87
CA THR A 1007 64.53 44.61 -10.58
C THR A 1007 63.30 44.64 -11.49
N ILE A 1008 63.09 43.55 -12.24
CA ILE A 1008 61.90 43.32 -13.05
C ILE A 1008 60.89 42.53 -12.21
N LYS A 1009 59.75 43.16 -11.90
CA LYS A 1009 58.70 42.57 -11.04
C LYS A 1009 57.55 41.96 -11.82
N LYS A 1010 57.33 42.43 -13.05
CA LYS A 1010 56.27 42.00 -13.97
C LYS A 1010 56.87 41.73 -15.35
N ASP A 1011 56.17 41.03 -16.21
CA ASP A 1011 56.65 40.78 -17.56
C ASP A 1011 56.82 42.09 -18.34
N LEU A 1012 58.01 42.31 -18.91
CA LEU A 1012 58.31 43.50 -19.71
C LEU A 1012 58.03 43.20 -21.19
N THR A 1013 57.04 43.87 -21.77
CA THR A 1013 56.67 43.75 -23.19
C THR A 1013 57.13 44.96 -23.99
N ILE A 1014 58.04 44.76 -24.95
CA ILE A 1014 58.56 45.82 -25.82
C ILE A 1014 57.69 45.92 -27.07
N LEU A 1015 56.95 47.03 -27.23
CA LEU A 1015 56.07 47.26 -28.39
C LEU A 1015 56.85 47.67 -29.64
N GLU A 1016 56.21 47.64 -30.83
CA GLU A 1016 56.86 47.80 -32.14
C GLU A 1016 57.72 49.07 -32.31
N ASN A 1017 57.40 50.15 -31.60
CA ASN A 1017 58.11 51.44 -31.66
C ASN A 1017 58.95 51.76 -30.40
N ALA A 1018 59.12 50.79 -29.51
CA ALA A 1018 59.89 50.90 -28.28
C ALA A 1018 61.28 50.27 -28.41
N SER A 1019 62.21 50.67 -27.54
CA SER A 1019 63.56 50.07 -27.51
C SER A 1019 64.10 50.01 -26.09
N VAL A 1020 64.83 48.94 -25.76
CA VAL A 1020 65.54 48.80 -24.49
C VAL A 1020 67.04 48.77 -24.79
N THR A 1021 67.80 49.70 -24.20
CA THR A 1021 69.27 49.73 -24.28
C THR A 1021 69.84 49.43 -22.90
N VAL A 1022 70.79 48.50 -22.83
CA VAL A 1022 71.43 48.07 -21.56
C VAL A 1022 72.93 48.33 -21.65
N GLU A 1023 73.46 49.16 -20.76
CA GLU A 1023 74.90 49.46 -20.70
C GLU A 1023 75.72 48.24 -20.21
N PRO A 1024 76.98 48.08 -20.65
CA PRO A 1024 77.88 47.07 -20.09
C PRO A 1024 78.02 47.22 -18.56
N GLY A 1025 77.95 46.11 -17.82
CA GLY A 1025 78.09 46.10 -16.34
C GLY A 1025 76.76 46.14 -15.56
N VAL A 1026 75.63 46.39 -16.22
CA VAL A 1026 74.30 46.38 -15.60
C VAL A 1026 73.88 44.97 -15.13
N GLN A 1027 73.38 44.86 -13.90
CA GLN A 1027 72.72 43.67 -13.38
C GLN A 1027 71.21 43.86 -13.41
N ILE A 1028 70.49 42.87 -13.97
CA ILE A 1028 69.03 42.82 -13.97
C ILE A 1028 68.61 41.60 -13.15
N ARG A 1029 67.77 41.81 -12.16
CA ARG A 1029 67.19 40.78 -11.29
C ARG A 1029 65.73 40.59 -11.67
N PHE A 1030 65.36 39.36 -11.97
CA PHE A 1030 63.95 39.01 -12.15
C PHE A 1030 63.40 38.57 -10.81
N HIS A 1031 62.27 39.16 -10.41
CA HIS A 1031 61.55 38.69 -9.24
C HIS A 1031 61.21 37.21 -9.46
N PRO A 1032 61.46 36.30 -8.50
CA PRO A 1032 61.05 34.91 -8.65
C PRO A 1032 59.54 34.91 -8.95
N CYS A 1033 59.09 34.08 -9.90
CA CYS A 1033 57.67 33.85 -10.10
C CYS A 1033 57.06 33.56 -8.73
N GLU A 1034 56.24 34.47 -8.20
CA GLU A 1034 55.25 34.06 -7.22
C GLU A 1034 54.52 32.90 -7.87
N LEU A 1035 54.52 31.76 -7.18
CA LEU A 1035 54.09 30.45 -7.66
C LEU A 1035 53.05 30.64 -8.76
N ARG A 1036 53.41 30.27 -10.01
CA ARG A 1036 52.42 30.07 -11.08
C ARG A 1036 51.19 29.49 -10.40
N LEU A 1037 50.04 30.10 -10.60
CA LEU A 1037 48.74 29.51 -10.33
C LEU A 1037 48.65 28.20 -11.15
N ASN A 1038 49.41 27.19 -10.75
CA ASN A 1038 49.47 25.84 -11.29
C ASN A 1038 48.30 25.11 -10.62
N ARG A 1039 47.09 25.52 -10.98
CA ARG A 1039 45.89 24.71 -10.99
C ARG A 1039 44.97 25.22 -12.08
#